data_AF-A0A6A6JZT8-F1
#
_entry.id   AF-A0A6A6JZT8-F1
#
_cell.length_a   1.000
_cell.length_b   1.000
_cell.length_c   1.000
_cell.angle_alpha   90.00
_cell.angle_beta   90.00
_cell.angle_gamma   90.00
#
_symmetry.space_group_name_H-M   'P 1'
#
loop_
_entity.id
_entity.type
_entity.pdbx_description
1 polymer ?
#
loop_
_entity_poly.entity_id
_entity_poly.type
_entity_poly.pdbx_seq_one_letter_code
_entity_poly.pdbx_strand_id
1 'polypeptide(L)'
;MVSLARVFGAFQEGSFYIASFLLVLSVVVFVHEYGHYSVAKLCGVKVKTFSLGFGPELFGITDGSGTRWKFSLVPVGGYVKMLGDTQEDNLSEGEKSFAFNEKPLWQRFAVAGAGPLANLLFAVLVFFVLFATRGVMSPMPIVGAVLPGSTAEKVGLMVGDRIVEVDGHEVSWFEEIRHYIAGSPNQEFTVVFLRDGVQHSIKLSSDVWSDDARRLGIAANISPETTRARRLPVVRAAVESFRCIFRIVKITLVAVVQLVTGARGIDELGGPVRIAKHSGSFPQENHKSQVSECHDGYRLRAPAGPIVPTSAAAGVTRVKVVGNERLDSGTVQFYAKVPLTGDVTQPEIDEAIKNLYATSLFSRVSVRVEGNELVIRVKENPVVRSIKIVGNRVFSDKNLENDVLKMKKMSIFTEAKLKRDLSTLHALYQSRGMLGAKVSYAVRRAPHNAVDIVLNIVEGKATRIGEIRFVGNKAFSSSELRAIIYSKEHKLKEGFGLFGGSTKFFAERLVADQSILQEGKKYQFGESTVTVSDIAYSYEGIEKDLLELVLSKKGGVFDATMVNGSVARITAHLNERGNLFASVKSDYDVQGDVTLDNVIRRKLGIHEGDVYSTGAVRQSRKRLADMDFFETVDVETQKISDSLVDLNFRVKERGTGSFDIGAGFSSESGLVGKISVRERNAFGAGKMVAFDLSRSMTSLSGTLDLVTPNVLDSDVAFGVGVFYSQQGSPSSSGGTLGGLLSSSEGSFSSTNAGLSTRLSCNLTDSVAASLQYYYKYHSIHNIGESASIYIKEQEGRHFDSAVGYSLVYSSLDSTYKPSTGVFAKVSQLFSGIGGNLHYVKTEASSAHFFPVFRRIHNDIVLKVRPSFGYVFAYSGETVKIGQRFFVGNSEIRGFAASGIGPRDRNTKESLGGKLFYGLTTQLDFPIGLPEHLGIRGSVFADVASLSRLDSGVGGYDTSDLPRLSIGFGFSWKSPFGPVRIDFGFPIVKEKFDIKDRIRISTDAGAEDASVSRPVLFIDSEKVLGEALVAKDIRAQLDRRRTELQSTFSRRGEELRKGEDELIKQKSILSSEAFEVKVAEFRKEVDSLNRDAAAKMSELEGMYSGAMEQVYNKVQQISKRLAGELGATIVFFIPRGQVAYVEDSADISERVLEALNKDLSRVSMGGS
;
A
#
# COMPACT_ATOMS: atom_id res chain seq x y z
N MET A 1 21.19 45.72 -44.37
CA MET A 1 21.61 44.40 -44.87
C MET A 1 22.51 43.64 -43.88
N VAL A 2 23.65 44.19 -43.42
CA VAL A 2 24.66 43.47 -42.59
C VAL A 2 24.09 42.69 -41.39
N SER A 3 23.09 43.22 -40.67
CA SER A 3 22.41 42.49 -39.59
C SER A 3 21.73 41.20 -40.06
N LEU A 4 21.02 41.23 -41.19
CA LEU A 4 20.30 40.08 -41.74
C LEU A 4 21.26 38.96 -42.17
N ALA A 5 22.41 39.32 -42.74
CA ALA A 5 23.46 38.35 -43.11
C ALA A 5 24.07 37.66 -41.87
N ARG A 6 24.26 38.39 -40.76
CA ARG A 6 24.70 37.82 -39.48
C ARG A 6 23.65 36.89 -38.88
N VAL A 7 22.36 37.24 -38.97
CA VAL A 7 21.26 36.35 -38.55
C VAL A 7 21.23 35.08 -39.39
N PHE A 8 21.34 35.18 -40.72
CA PHE A 8 21.39 34.00 -41.61
C PHE A 8 22.62 33.11 -41.33
N GLY A 9 23.81 33.69 -41.14
CA GLY A 9 25.01 32.93 -40.78
C GLY A 9 24.88 32.22 -39.44
N ALA A 10 24.34 32.89 -38.42
CA ALA A 10 24.06 32.28 -37.11
C ALA A 10 22.99 31.17 -37.20
N PHE A 11 22.00 31.31 -38.08
CA PHE A 11 20.99 30.29 -38.35
C PHE A 11 21.59 29.08 -39.11
N GLN A 12 22.51 29.33 -40.05
CA GLN A 12 23.19 28.28 -40.81
C GLN A 12 24.14 27.47 -39.93
N GLU A 13 24.97 28.12 -39.10
CA GLU A 13 25.71 27.46 -38.02
C GLU A 13 24.74 26.71 -37.10
N GLY A 14 23.75 27.40 -36.52
CA GLY A 14 22.77 26.80 -35.61
C GLY A 14 22.03 25.59 -36.20
N SER A 15 21.83 25.53 -37.52
CA SER A 15 21.22 24.40 -38.22
C SER A 15 22.20 23.24 -38.40
N PHE A 16 23.45 23.48 -38.83
CA PHE A 16 24.49 22.45 -38.82
C PHE A 16 24.70 21.91 -37.41
N TYR A 17 24.46 22.73 -36.39
CA TYR A 17 24.55 22.34 -34.99
C TYR A 17 23.31 21.62 -34.47
N ILE A 18 22.05 21.99 -34.75
CA ILE A 18 20.92 21.11 -34.37
C ILE A 18 20.97 19.78 -35.16
N ALA A 19 21.35 19.84 -36.44
CA ALA A 19 21.74 18.67 -37.25
C ALA A 19 23.12 18.09 -36.87
N SER A 20 23.84 18.70 -35.92
CA SER A 20 24.95 18.17 -35.13
C SER A 20 24.56 18.10 -33.63
N PHE A 21 23.30 17.74 -33.29
CA PHE A 21 22.91 17.23 -31.95
C PHE A 21 22.06 15.93 -31.94
N LEU A 22 21.42 15.56 -33.05
CA LEU A 22 20.45 14.44 -33.15
C LEU A 22 20.97 13.05 -33.67
N LEU A 23 22.27 12.75 -33.76
CA LEU A 23 22.90 11.49 -34.28
C LEU A 23 23.61 10.76 -33.18
N VAL A 24 24.54 11.39 -32.48
CA VAL A 24 25.13 10.81 -31.28
C VAL A 24 24.04 10.63 -30.23
N LEU A 25 23.03 11.51 -30.18
CA LEU A 25 21.78 11.23 -29.47
C LEU A 25 21.07 9.98 -30.03
N SER A 26 20.81 9.90 -31.33
CA SER A 26 20.20 8.72 -31.96
C SER A 26 21.02 7.42 -31.84
N VAL A 27 22.35 7.49 -31.75
CA VAL A 27 23.28 6.36 -31.62
C VAL A 27 23.32 5.91 -30.17
N VAL A 28 23.38 6.83 -29.20
CA VAL A 28 23.27 6.53 -27.77
C VAL A 28 21.88 5.99 -27.42
N VAL A 29 20.82 6.44 -28.09
CA VAL A 29 19.49 5.84 -27.97
C VAL A 29 19.45 4.47 -28.67
N PHE A 30 19.96 4.36 -29.90
CA PHE A 30 19.98 3.09 -30.65
C PHE A 30 20.70 1.99 -29.87
N VAL A 31 21.86 2.29 -29.27
CA VAL A 31 22.61 1.35 -28.42
C VAL A 31 21.81 0.97 -27.16
N HIS A 32 21.09 1.92 -26.55
CA HIS A 32 20.22 1.66 -25.41
C HIS A 32 19.11 0.66 -25.75
N GLU A 33 18.35 0.95 -26.81
CA GLU A 33 17.30 0.06 -27.30
C GLU A 33 17.89 -1.27 -27.79
N TYR A 34 19.07 -1.27 -28.42
CA TYR A 34 19.74 -2.49 -28.86
C TYR A 34 20.18 -3.37 -27.68
N GLY A 35 20.51 -2.80 -26.52
CA GLY A 35 20.68 -3.53 -25.27
C GLY A 35 19.42 -4.30 -24.90
N HIS A 36 18.29 -3.60 -24.77
CA HIS A 36 16.99 -4.24 -24.48
C HIS A 36 16.61 -5.30 -25.54
N TYR A 37 16.80 -5.00 -26.82
CA TYR A 37 16.50 -5.90 -27.95
C TYR A 37 17.33 -7.19 -27.93
N SER A 38 18.65 -7.07 -27.82
CA SER A 38 19.58 -8.20 -27.91
C SER A 38 19.39 -9.17 -26.74
N VAL A 39 19.27 -8.65 -25.51
CA VAL A 39 18.99 -9.49 -24.33
C VAL A 39 17.58 -10.08 -24.38
N ALA A 40 16.58 -9.36 -24.89
CA ALA A 40 15.24 -9.92 -25.10
C ALA A 40 15.26 -11.13 -26.06
N LYS A 41 15.95 -11.01 -27.22
CA LYS A 41 16.12 -12.12 -28.17
C LYS A 41 16.88 -13.30 -27.55
N LEU A 42 17.94 -13.05 -26.77
CA LEU A 42 18.70 -14.09 -26.05
C LEU A 42 17.87 -14.80 -24.97
N CYS A 43 16.98 -14.11 -24.27
CA CYS A 43 15.98 -14.70 -23.37
C CYS A 43 14.79 -15.37 -24.12
N GLY A 44 14.85 -15.47 -25.46
CA GLY A 44 13.80 -16.05 -26.28
C GLY A 44 12.48 -15.27 -26.23
N VAL A 45 12.53 -13.94 -26.11
CA VAL A 45 11.37 -13.05 -26.16
C VAL A 45 11.16 -12.56 -27.59
N LYS A 46 9.93 -12.69 -28.11
CA LYS A 46 9.55 -12.20 -29.45
C LYS A 46 9.38 -10.68 -29.40
N VAL A 47 10.30 -9.95 -30.02
CA VAL A 47 10.19 -8.49 -30.18
C VAL A 47 9.28 -8.17 -31.36
N LYS A 48 8.23 -7.37 -31.16
CA LYS A 48 7.30 -6.92 -32.21
C LYS A 48 7.85 -5.73 -32.98
N THR A 49 8.45 -4.77 -32.27
CA THR A 49 8.89 -3.50 -32.86
C THR A 49 10.15 -3.01 -32.17
N PHE A 50 11.15 -2.62 -32.95
CA PHE A 50 12.27 -1.80 -32.50
C PHE A 50 12.02 -0.38 -33.02
N SER A 51 11.99 0.62 -32.16
CA SER A 51 11.74 2.01 -32.53
C SER A 51 12.89 2.91 -32.11
N LEU A 52 13.61 3.47 -33.08
CA LEU A 52 14.46 4.62 -32.83
C LEU A 52 13.63 5.90 -32.99
N GLY A 53 13.08 6.44 -31.90
CA GLY A 53 12.24 7.65 -31.89
C GLY A 53 10.80 7.46 -31.45
N PHE A 54 10.05 8.57 -31.36
CA PHE A 54 8.60 8.65 -31.10
C PHE A 54 7.87 9.45 -32.19
N GLY A 55 6.63 9.10 -32.57
CA GLY A 55 5.85 9.84 -33.58
C GLY A 55 5.14 8.94 -34.59
N PRO A 56 4.59 9.48 -35.72
CA PRO A 56 3.62 8.80 -36.57
C PRO A 56 3.99 8.50 -38.06
N GLU A 57 5.25 8.28 -38.41
CA GLU A 57 5.72 7.13 -39.21
C GLU A 57 5.33 7.08 -40.75
N LEU A 58 6.00 7.18 -41.94
CA LEU A 58 7.29 7.33 -42.73
C LEU A 58 8.23 6.12 -43.13
N PHE A 59 9.54 5.99 -42.80
CA PHE A 59 10.42 4.87 -43.31
C PHE A 59 10.99 3.82 -42.29
N GLY A 60 10.83 2.51 -42.59
CA GLY A 60 11.13 1.36 -41.70
C GLY A 60 10.92 -0.04 -42.34
N ILE A 61 11.57 -1.09 -41.81
CA ILE A 61 11.78 -2.43 -42.40
C ILE A 61 11.33 -3.54 -41.43
N THR A 62 10.92 -4.71 -41.91
CA THR A 62 10.67 -5.90 -41.06
C THR A 62 11.77 -6.94 -41.27
N ASP A 63 12.37 -7.45 -40.19
CA ASP A 63 13.43 -8.46 -40.28
C ASP A 63 12.89 -9.91 -40.44
N GLY A 64 13.78 -10.84 -40.79
CA GLY A 64 13.44 -12.27 -40.95
C GLY A 64 13.04 -12.98 -39.66
N SER A 65 13.08 -12.30 -38.50
CA SER A 65 12.57 -12.79 -37.21
C SER A 65 11.24 -12.15 -36.80
N GLY A 66 10.62 -11.39 -37.71
CA GLY A 66 9.32 -10.76 -37.53
C GLY A 66 9.33 -9.45 -36.73
N THR A 67 10.51 -8.87 -36.46
CA THR A 67 10.58 -7.57 -35.77
C THR A 67 10.50 -6.44 -36.79
N ARG A 68 9.53 -5.52 -36.60
CA ARG A 68 9.46 -4.25 -37.33
C ARG A 68 10.53 -3.30 -36.78
N TRP A 69 11.64 -3.16 -37.49
CA TRP A 69 12.61 -2.09 -37.30
C TRP A 69 12.05 -0.82 -37.89
N LYS A 70 11.48 0.00 -37.03
CA LYS A 70 11.08 1.35 -37.37
C LYS A 70 12.00 2.36 -36.72
N PHE A 71 11.82 3.56 -37.20
CA PHE A 71 12.30 4.75 -36.56
C PHE A 71 11.00 5.59 -36.30
N SER A 72 10.93 6.66 -35.47
CA SER A 72 9.70 7.49 -35.35
C SER A 72 9.97 8.99 -35.08
N LEU A 73 9.22 9.95 -35.66
CA LEU A 73 9.46 11.42 -35.83
C LEU A 73 10.54 12.15 -35.02
N VAL A 74 10.57 11.92 -33.70
CA VAL A 74 11.33 12.67 -32.72
C VAL A 74 12.60 11.89 -32.36
N PRO A 75 13.81 12.34 -32.74
CA PRO A 75 15.08 11.67 -32.43
C PRO A 75 15.57 11.91 -30.99
N VAL A 76 14.63 11.99 -30.04
CA VAL A 76 14.86 12.34 -28.63
C VAL A 76 14.41 11.19 -27.70
N GLY A 77 14.56 9.94 -28.17
CA GLY A 77 14.24 8.72 -27.42
C GLY A 77 13.95 7.53 -28.35
N GLY A 78 13.50 6.41 -27.80
CA GLY A 78 13.21 5.17 -28.52
C GLY A 78 12.36 4.20 -27.68
N TYR A 79 12.11 3.00 -28.21
CA TYR A 79 11.55 1.87 -27.45
C TYR A 79 11.67 0.52 -28.17
N VAL A 80 11.84 -0.56 -27.41
CA VAL A 80 11.67 -1.95 -27.87
C VAL A 80 10.34 -2.54 -27.39
N LYS A 81 9.35 -2.67 -28.28
CA LYS A 81 8.05 -3.27 -27.95
C LYS A 81 8.11 -4.80 -28.03
N MET A 82 7.94 -5.45 -26.88
CA MET A 82 8.01 -6.91 -26.76
C MET A 82 6.62 -7.56 -26.77
N LEU A 83 6.53 -8.84 -27.12
CA LEU A 83 5.33 -9.65 -26.99
C LEU A 83 4.95 -9.80 -25.51
N GLY A 84 3.71 -9.47 -25.14
CA GLY A 84 3.23 -9.58 -23.76
C GLY A 84 3.70 -8.46 -22.80
N ASP A 85 4.42 -7.46 -23.32
CA ASP A 85 4.83 -6.25 -22.57
C ASP A 85 3.61 -5.47 -22.03
N THR A 86 2.55 -5.40 -22.84
CA THR A 86 1.23 -4.89 -22.43
C THR A 86 0.28 -6.02 -22.04
N GLN A 87 -0.42 -5.89 -20.91
CA GLN A 87 -1.46 -6.83 -20.40
C GLN A 87 -2.69 -7.00 -21.32
N GLU A 88 -2.63 -6.52 -22.55
CA GLU A 88 -3.74 -6.46 -23.51
C GLU A 88 -3.52 -7.32 -24.76
N ASP A 89 -2.34 -7.94 -24.90
CA ASP A 89 -2.04 -8.94 -25.93
C ASP A 89 -2.83 -10.24 -25.69
N ASN A 90 -3.73 -10.62 -26.62
CA ASN A 90 -4.38 -11.92 -26.62
C ASN A 90 -3.41 -12.99 -27.17
N LEU A 91 -2.55 -13.54 -26.29
CA LEU A 91 -1.51 -14.52 -26.66
C LEU A 91 -2.09 -15.92 -26.91
N SER A 92 -1.79 -16.51 -28.06
CA SER A 92 -2.07 -17.91 -28.36
C SER A 92 -1.18 -18.86 -27.51
N GLU A 93 -1.60 -20.12 -27.32
CA GLU A 93 -0.86 -21.13 -26.53
C GLU A 93 0.63 -21.22 -26.94
N GLY A 94 0.91 -21.26 -28.26
CA GLY A 94 2.26 -21.34 -28.80
C GLY A 94 3.08 -20.04 -28.70
N GLU A 95 2.45 -18.89 -28.42
CA GLU A 95 3.13 -17.59 -28.30
C GLU A 95 3.47 -17.21 -26.86
N LYS A 96 2.77 -17.76 -25.85
CA LYS A 96 3.07 -17.54 -24.42
C LYS A 96 4.53 -17.85 -24.06
N SER A 97 5.10 -18.91 -24.63
CA SER A 97 6.50 -19.31 -24.42
C SER A 97 7.52 -18.25 -24.85
N PHE A 98 7.14 -17.35 -25.78
CA PHE A 98 7.97 -16.24 -26.28
C PHE A 98 7.59 -14.87 -25.70
N ALA A 99 6.65 -14.81 -24.76
CA ALA A 99 6.15 -13.55 -24.20
C ALA A 99 6.99 -13.09 -22.99
N PHE A 100 7.26 -11.79 -22.91
CA PHE A 100 8.07 -11.17 -21.85
C PHE A 100 7.47 -11.38 -20.46
N ASN A 101 6.14 -11.24 -20.34
CA ASN A 101 5.39 -11.39 -19.11
C ASN A 101 5.23 -12.85 -18.61
N GLU A 102 5.71 -13.83 -19.37
CA GLU A 102 5.73 -15.26 -18.99
C GLU A 102 7.18 -15.75 -18.67
N LYS A 103 8.23 -14.94 -18.91
CA LYS A 103 9.63 -15.29 -18.58
C LYS A 103 9.93 -15.25 -17.06
N PRO A 104 10.91 -15.99 -16.54
CA PRO A 104 11.41 -15.84 -15.16
C PRO A 104 11.81 -14.40 -14.82
N LEU A 105 11.63 -13.98 -13.55
CA LEU A 105 11.90 -12.60 -13.12
C LEU A 105 13.33 -12.14 -13.43
N TRP A 106 14.34 -13.00 -13.23
CA TRP A 106 15.73 -12.65 -13.51
C TRP A 106 15.99 -12.32 -14.99
N GLN A 107 15.26 -12.95 -15.92
CA GLN A 107 15.34 -12.62 -17.35
C GLN A 107 14.71 -11.26 -17.63
N ARG A 108 13.59 -10.92 -16.98
CA ARG A 108 12.97 -9.60 -17.10
C ARG A 108 13.88 -8.50 -16.55
N PHE A 109 14.52 -8.73 -15.40
CA PHE A 109 15.53 -7.82 -14.86
C PHE A 109 16.75 -7.68 -15.76
N ALA A 110 17.26 -8.77 -16.34
CA ALA A 110 18.38 -8.72 -17.29
C ALA A 110 18.03 -7.88 -18.53
N VAL A 111 16.85 -8.10 -19.13
CA VAL A 111 16.34 -7.32 -20.25
C VAL A 111 16.16 -5.84 -19.88
N ALA A 112 15.60 -5.53 -18.71
CA ALA A 112 15.39 -4.16 -18.25
C ALA A 112 16.70 -3.43 -17.89
N GLY A 113 17.72 -4.15 -17.40
CA GLY A 113 19.06 -3.58 -17.13
C GLY A 113 19.93 -3.41 -18.38
N ALA A 114 19.58 -4.07 -19.49
CA ALA A 114 20.44 -4.19 -20.66
C ALA A 114 20.72 -2.86 -21.39
N GLY A 115 19.73 -1.97 -21.54
CA GLY A 115 19.90 -0.69 -22.23
C GLY A 115 20.86 0.28 -21.52
N PRO A 116 20.69 0.55 -20.21
CA PRO A 116 21.65 1.31 -19.42
C PRO A 116 23.07 0.72 -19.48
N LEU A 117 23.19 -0.60 -19.40
CA LEU A 117 24.48 -1.31 -19.46
C LEU A 117 25.12 -1.22 -20.86
N ALA A 118 24.35 -1.33 -21.94
CA ALA A 118 24.84 -1.21 -23.30
C ALA A 118 25.47 0.17 -23.57
N ASN A 119 24.86 1.24 -23.06
CA ASN A 119 25.42 2.60 -23.17
C ASN A 119 26.72 2.77 -22.38
N LEU A 120 26.84 2.14 -21.20
CA LEU A 120 28.08 2.14 -20.43
C LEU A 120 29.20 1.40 -21.20
N LEU A 121 28.91 0.23 -21.75
CA LEU A 121 29.86 -0.57 -22.55
C LEU A 121 30.24 0.12 -23.88
N PHE A 122 29.30 0.82 -24.52
CA PHE A 122 29.59 1.60 -25.72
C PHE A 122 30.47 2.82 -25.43
N ALA A 123 30.28 3.50 -24.29
CA ALA A 123 31.23 4.50 -23.83
C ALA A 123 32.64 3.89 -23.63
N VAL A 124 32.74 2.70 -23.02
CA VAL A 124 34.03 1.98 -22.85
C VAL A 124 34.70 1.72 -24.19
N LEU A 125 33.94 1.28 -25.19
CA LEU A 125 34.42 1.06 -26.55
C LEU A 125 34.90 2.34 -27.23
N VAL A 126 34.14 3.44 -27.12
CA VAL A 126 34.51 4.75 -27.69
C VAL A 126 35.79 5.30 -27.07
N PHE A 127 35.89 5.32 -25.73
CA PHE A 127 37.10 5.76 -25.04
C PHE A 127 38.29 4.82 -25.29
N PHE A 128 38.07 3.51 -25.40
CA PHE A 128 39.11 2.54 -25.78
C PHE A 128 39.68 2.83 -27.17
N VAL A 129 38.82 3.02 -28.18
CA VAL A 129 39.25 3.35 -29.56
C VAL A 129 39.99 4.68 -29.58
N LEU A 130 39.53 5.70 -28.85
CA LEU A 130 40.22 6.98 -28.75
C LEU A 130 41.62 6.83 -28.10
N PHE A 131 41.73 6.13 -26.97
CA PHE A 131 43.02 5.95 -26.27
C PHE A 131 43.99 5.03 -27.03
N ALA A 132 43.49 4.04 -27.77
CA ALA A 132 44.31 3.17 -28.60
C ALA A 132 44.81 3.87 -29.88
N THR A 133 44.01 4.75 -30.49
CA THR A 133 44.37 5.43 -31.76
C THR A 133 45.08 6.77 -31.58
N ARG A 134 44.70 7.57 -30.56
CA ARG A 134 45.22 8.93 -30.30
C ARG A 134 45.98 9.07 -28.98
N GLY A 135 46.00 8.03 -28.13
CA GLY A 135 46.60 8.10 -26.81
C GLY A 135 45.74 8.84 -25.78
N VAL A 136 46.24 8.92 -24.55
CA VAL A 136 45.69 9.78 -23.49
C VAL A 136 46.44 11.10 -23.50
N MET A 137 45.74 12.21 -23.33
CA MET A 137 46.39 13.52 -23.16
C MET A 137 46.86 13.66 -21.71
N SER A 138 48.18 13.70 -21.51
CA SER A 138 48.83 13.85 -20.21
C SER A 138 49.67 15.13 -20.17
N PRO A 139 49.69 15.87 -19.05
CA PRO A 139 50.59 17.01 -18.86
C PRO A 139 52.03 16.54 -18.64
N MET A 140 52.98 17.31 -19.18
CA MET A 140 54.40 17.23 -18.82
C MET A 140 54.59 17.51 -17.32
N PRO A 141 55.68 17.02 -16.70
CA PRO A 141 55.98 17.20 -15.27
C PRO A 141 56.44 18.62 -14.91
N ILE A 142 55.65 19.63 -15.29
CA ILE A 142 55.88 21.05 -15.03
C ILE A 142 54.94 21.53 -13.93
N VAL A 143 55.49 22.16 -12.89
CA VAL A 143 54.72 22.75 -11.78
C VAL A 143 53.94 23.96 -12.28
N GLY A 144 52.61 23.85 -12.29
CA GLY A 144 51.68 24.93 -12.66
C GLY A 144 51.12 25.70 -11.46
N ALA A 145 51.13 25.09 -10.26
CA ALA A 145 50.85 25.75 -9.00
C ALA A 145 51.54 25.03 -7.84
N VAL A 146 51.88 25.79 -6.79
CA VAL A 146 52.37 25.29 -5.50
C VAL A 146 51.34 25.70 -4.44
N LEU A 147 51.00 24.78 -3.53
CA LEU A 147 50.03 25.01 -2.46
C LEU A 147 50.70 25.68 -1.24
N PRO A 148 50.16 26.79 -0.72
CA PRO A 148 50.67 27.41 0.50
C PRO A 148 50.68 26.45 1.70
N GLY A 149 51.74 26.52 2.50
CA GLY A 149 51.99 25.67 3.67
C GLY A 149 52.45 24.24 3.36
N SER A 150 52.61 23.86 2.09
CA SER A 150 53.05 22.51 1.69
C SER A 150 54.56 22.30 1.78
N THR A 151 55.02 21.04 1.82
CA THR A 151 56.45 20.71 1.67
C THR A 151 57.10 21.34 0.45
N ALA A 152 56.42 21.38 -0.70
CA ALA A 152 56.96 22.02 -1.91
C ALA A 152 57.24 23.52 -1.72
N GLU A 153 56.37 24.25 -1.02
CA GLU A 153 56.61 25.67 -0.68
C GLU A 153 57.74 25.84 0.34
N LYS A 154 57.70 25.07 1.45
CA LYS A 154 58.74 25.09 2.51
C LYS A 154 60.16 24.83 1.96
N VAL A 155 60.25 24.03 0.89
CA VAL A 155 61.50 23.56 0.28
C VAL A 155 61.83 24.32 -1.03
N GLY A 156 61.01 25.32 -1.41
CA GLY A 156 61.36 26.29 -2.45
C GLY A 156 61.13 25.86 -3.90
N LEU A 157 60.24 24.88 -4.15
CA LEU A 157 59.70 24.63 -5.50
C LEU A 157 58.82 25.81 -5.94
N MET A 158 58.85 26.11 -7.24
CA MET A 158 58.22 27.29 -7.86
C MET A 158 57.40 26.91 -9.09
N VAL A 159 56.46 27.79 -9.47
CA VAL A 159 55.71 27.64 -10.72
C VAL A 159 56.65 27.83 -11.91
N GLY A 160 56.66 26.88 -12.82
CA GLY A 160 57.60 26.80 -13.94
C GLY A 160 58.64 25.69 -13.82
N ASP A 161 58.94 25.21 -12.60
CA ASP A 161 59.89 24.11 -12.40
C ASP A 161 59.46 22.85 -13.16
N ARG A 162 60.37 22.27 -13.96
CA ARG A 162 60.14 20.98 -14.63
C ARG A 162 60.84 19.87 -13.86
N ILE A 163 60.07 19.05 -13.15
CA ILE A 163 60.58 17.83 -12.51
C ILE A 163 61.02 16.86 -13.61
N VAL A 164 62.22 16.31 -13.46
CA VAL A 164 62.84 15.36 -14.41
C VAL A 164 63.20 14.04 -13.76
N GLU A 165 63.38 14.00 -12.44
CA GLU A 165 63.70 12.77 -11.71
C GLU A 165 63.03 12.79 -10.32
N VAL A 166 62.60 11.63 -9.85
CA VAL A 166 62.20 11.39 -8.46
C VAL A 166 62.85 10.09 -8.00
N ASP A 167 63.74 10.18 -7.03
CA ASP A 167 64.39 9.07 -6.34
C ASP A 167 65.14 8.09 -7.26
N GLY A 168 65.92 8.60 -8.21
CA GLY A 168 66.64 7.79 -9.21
C GLY A 168 65.79 7.37 -10.41
N HIS A 169 64.52 7.75 -10.47
CA HIS A 169 63.61 7.42 -11.58
C HIS A 169 63.27 8.65 -12.43
N GLU A 170 63.56 8.58 -13.73
CA GLU A 170 63.20 9.63 -14.70
C GLU A 170 61.67 9.79 -14.80
N VAL A 171 61.20 11.03 -14.73
CA VAL A 171 59.78 11.40 -14.81
C VAL A 171 59.47 11.98 -16.18
N SER A 172 58.63 11.29 -16.95
CA SER A 172 58.16 11.76 -18.27
C SER A 172 56.82 12.50 -18.22
N TRP A 173 55.97 12.21 -17.23
CA TRP A 173 54.60 12.74 -17.12
C TRP A 173 54.25 13.13 -15.68
N PHE A 174 53.44 14.17 -15.48
CA PHE A 174 53.15 14.69 -14.13
C PHE A 174 52.47 13.65 -13.22
N GLU A 175 51.66 12.73 -13.77
CA GLU A 175 51.03 11.67 -12.98
C GLU A 175 52.03 10.69 -12.36
N GLU A 176 53.21 10.50 -12.96
CA GLU A 176 54.21 9.50 -12.52
C GLU A 176 54.88 9.92 -11.20
N ILE A 177 55.02 11.22 -10.96
CA ILE A 177 55.47 11.82 -9.70
C ILE A 177 54.69 11.21 -8.52
N ARG A 178 53.37 11.02 -8.66
CA ARG A 178 52.51 10.45 -7.61
C ARG A 178 52.74 8.95 -7.38
N HIS A 179 53.24 8.23 -8.38
CA HIS A 179 53.49 6.79 -8.26
C HIS A 179 54.72 6.53 -7.39
N TYR A 180 55.81 7.28 -7.61
CA TYR A 180 57.04 7.17 -6.84
C TYR A 180 56.86 7.63 -5.38
N ILE A 181 56.17 8.76 -5.14
CA ILE A 181 55.87 9.26 -3.78
C ILE A 181 55.03 8.27 -2.95
N ALA A 182 54.19 7.45 -3.59
CA ALA A 182 53.38 6.43 -2.92
C ALA A 182 54.17 5.14 -2.59
N GLY A 183 55.34 4.93 -3.20
CA GLY A 183 56.12 3.70 -3.09
C GLY A 183 57.08 3.61 -1.89
N SER A 184 57.47 4.75 -1.31
CA SER A 184 58.52 4.84 -0.27
C SER A 184 57.98 5.46 1.04
N PRO A 185 57.38 4.67 1.96
CA PRO A 185 56.83 5.19 3.20
C PRO A 185 57.94 5.67 4.17
N ASN A 186 57.91 6.97 4.50
CA ASN A 186 58.75 7.63 5.51
C ASN A 186 60.26 7.70 5.20
N GLN A 187 60.65 7.72 3.93
CA GLN A 187 62.02 8.04 3.51
C GLN A 187 62.07 9.43 2.86
N GLU A 188 63.16 10.18 3.07
CA GLU A 188 63.46 11.38 2.28
C GLU A 188 63.76 10.93 0.85
N PHE A 189 62.96 11.38 -0.13
CA PHE A 189 63.22 11.11 -1.55
C PHE A 189 63.82 12.34 -2.23
N THR A 190 64.68 12.11 -3.21
CA THR A 190 65.36 13.20 -3.93
C THR A 190 64.57 13.58 -5.18
N VAL A 191 64.15 14.85 -5.30
CA VAL A 191 63.49 15.36 -6.51
C VAL A 191 64.47 16.23 -7.29
N VAL A 192 64.69 15.88 -8.55
CA VAL A 192 65.50 16.66 -9.49
C VAL A 192 64.56 17.42 -10.42
N PHE A 193 64.78 18.73 -10.56
CA PHE A 193 64.02 19.60 -11.44
C PHE A 193 64.91 20.59 -12.19
N LEU A 194 64.43 21.04 -13.34
CA LEU A 194 65.02 22.12 -14.12
C LEU A 194 64.31 23.44 -13.81
N ARG A 195 65.09 24.45 -13.44
CA ARG A 195 64.67 25.86 -13.34
C ARG A 195 65.54 26.67 -14.28
N ASP A 196 64.92 27.38 -15.22
CA ASP A 196 65.61 28.17 -16.27
C ASP A 196 66.69 27.40 -17.05
N GLY A 197 66.54 26.07 -17.16
CA GLY A 197 67.50 25.16 -17.81
C GLY A 197 68.63 24.63 -16.91
N VAL A 198 68.76 25.14 -15.68
CA VAL A 198 69.72 24.65 -14.68
C VAL A 198 69.10 23.51 -13.86
N GLN A 199 69.88 22.45 -13.62
CA GLN A 199 69.45 21.29 -12.85
C GLN A 199 69.64 21.53 -11.35
N HIS A 200 68.54 21.48 -10.61
CA HIS A 200 68.49 21.53 -9.15
C HIS A 200 68.04 20.18 -8.60
N SER A 201 68.54 19.82 -7.42
CA SER A 201 68.19 18.59 -6.72
C SER A 201 67.91 18.93 -5.25
N ILE A 202 66.74 18.56 -4.75
CA ILE A 202 66.36 18.82 -3.36
C ILE A 202 65.66 17.58 -2.77
N LYS A 203 66.02 17.27 -1.52
CA LYS A 203 65.37 16.23 -0.72
C LYS A 203 64.03 16.72 -0.21
N LEU A 204 63.01 15.89 -0.35
CA LEU A 204 61.64 16.13 0.09
C LEU A 204 61.14 14.95 0.92
N SER A 205 60.50 15.24 2.04
CA SER A 205 59.59 14.31 2.70
C SER A 205 58.20 14.42 2.07
N SER A 206 57.41 13.36 2.14
CA SER A 206 55.99 13.42 1.81
C SER A 206 55.20 13.92 3.03
N ASP A 207 54.68 15.14 3.02
CA ASP A 207 53.63 15.52 3.97
C ASP A 207 52.40 14.59 3.77
N VAL A 208 51.88 14.03 4.87
CA VAL A 208 50.68 13.19 4.88
C VAL A 208 49.46 14.11 4.92
N TRP A 209 48.67 14.16 3.85
CA TRP A 209 47.52 15.05 3.73
C TRP A 209 46.22 14.27 3.53
N SER A 210 45.66 13.77 4.65
CA SER A 210 44.40 13.01 4.80
C SER A 210 44.30 11.68 4.03
N ASP A 211 43.67 10.69 4.67
CA ASP A 211 43.23 9.40 4.12
C ASP A 211 44.22 8.75 3.12
N ASP A 212 45.38 8.32 3.64
CA ASP A 212 46.49 7.62 2.94
C ASP A 212 47.12 8.31 1.70
N ALA A 213 46.65 9.50 1.30
CA ALA A 213 47.09 10.17 0.08
C ALA A 213 48.26 11.15 0.30
N ARG A 214 49.49 10.63 0.46
CA ARG A 214 50.76 11.40 0.48
C ARG A 214 50.88 12.34 -0.73
N ARG A 215 51.22 13.63 -0.52
CA ARG A 215 51.32 14.66 -1.59
C ARG A 215 52.39 15.72 -1.31
N LEU A 216 53.12 16.12 -2.36
CA LEU A 216 54.09 17.23 -2.29
C LEU A 216 53.47 18.64 -2.14
N GLY A 217 52.21 18.83 -2.58
CA GLY A 217 51.57 20.15 -2.66
C GLY A 217 51.70 20.86 -4.01
N ILE A 218 52.08 20.15 -5.08
CA ILE A 218 52.18 20.70 -6.44
C ILE A 218 51.02 20.27 -7.35
N ALA A 219 50.65 21.13 -8.30
CA ALA A 219 49.71 20.84 -9.39
C ALA A 219 50.38 21.02 -10.77
N ALA A 220 49.86 20.33 -11.78
CA ALA A 220 50.40 20.37 -13.14
C ALA A 220 50.07 21.68 -13.86
N ASN A 221 50.98 22.17 -14.70
CA ASN A 221 50.65 23.18 -15.70
C ASN A 221 49.87 22.50 -16.85
N ILE A 222 48.58 22.81 -16.99
CA ILE A 222 47.69 22.23 -18.00
C ILE A 222 47.39 23.28 -19.08
N SER A 223 48.23 23.32 -20.12
CA SER A 223 48.02 24.13 -21.33
C SER A 223 48.11 23.24 -22.58
N PRO A 224 47.68 23.73 -23.77
CA PRO A 224 47.86 23.02 -25.04
C PRO A 224 49.33 22.75 -25.40
N GLU A 225 50.26 23.53 -24.85
CA GLU A 225 51.70 23.41 -25.10
C GLU A 225 52.39 22.45 -24.11
N THR A 226 51.92 22.43 -22.86
CA THR A 226 52.44 21.53 -21.81
C THR A 226 51.78 20.15 -21.78
N THR A 227 50.73 19.92 -22.58
CA THR A 227 50.01 18.63 -22.65
C THR A 227 50.36 17.87 -23.94
N ARG A 228 50.66 16.57 -23.84
CA ARG A 228 50.98 15.73 -25.02
C ARG A 228 50.28 14.37 -25.00
N ALA A 229 50.17 13.77 -26.19
CA ALA A 229 49.54 12.47 -26.41
C ALA A 229 50.43 11.31 -25.94
N ARG A 230 50.19 10.82 -24.72
CA ARG A 230 50.77 9.58 -24.20
C ARG A 230 50.09 8.39 -24.87
N ARG A 231 50.75 7.77 -25.86
CA ARG A 231 50.29 6.52 -26.46
C ARG A 231 50.29 5.40 -25.41
N LEU A 232 49.25 4.56 -25.40
CA LEU A 232 49.12 3.41 -24.51
C LEU A 232 49.10 2.10 -25.30
N PRO A 233 49.75 1.03 -24.81
CA PRO A 233 49.51 -0.32 -25.33
C PRO A 233 48.04 -0.70 -25.22
N VAL A 234 47.52 -1.48 -26.17
CA VAL A 234 46.08 -1.81 -26.29
C VAL A 234 45.45 -2.29 -24.98
N VAL A 235 46.13 -3.17 -24.24
CA VAL A 235 45.65 -3.68 -22.94
C VAL A 235 45.54 -2.56 -21.89
N ARG A 236 46.51 -1.62 -21.85
CA ARG A 236 46.42 -0.44 -20.95
C ARG A 236 45.34 0.54 -21.42
N ALA A 237 45.18 0.74 -22.73
CA ALA A 237 44.10 1.59 -23.26
C ALA A 237 42.70 1.10 -22.87
N ALA A 238 42.49 -0.22 -22.79
CA ALA A 238 41.24 -0.82 -22.29
C ALA A 238 41.06 -0.60 -20.78
N VAL A 239 42.10 -0.82 -19.96
CA VAL A 239 42.03 -0.57 -18.51
C VAL A 239 41.79 0.91 -18.20
N GLU A 240 42.43 1.83 -18.93
CA GLU A 240 42.18 3.26 -18.78
C GLU A 240 40.81 3.70 -19.29
N SER A 241 40.20 3.07 -20.30
CA SER A 241 38.85 3.46 -20.74
C SER A 241 37.79 3.12 -19.68
N PHE A 242 37.85 1.91 -19.09
CA PHE A 242 37.04 1.55 -17.93
C PHE A 242 37.26 2.51 -16.75
N ARG A 243 38.52 2.78 -16.38
CA ARG A 243 38.85 3.68 -15.24
C ARG A 243 38.43 5.13 -15.50
N CYS A 244 38.57 5.61 -16.74
CA CYS A 244 38.14 6.93 -17.16
C CYS A 244 36.63 7.09 -17.01
N ILE A 245 35.85 6.11 -17.47
CA ILE A 245 34.38 6.16 -17.37
C ILE A 245 33.90 6.04 -15.94
N PHE A 246 34.49 5.17 -15.12
CA PHE A 246 34.15 5.12 -13.70
C PHE A 246 34.43 6.46 -13.00
N ARG A 247 35.54 7.13 -13.37
CA ARG A 247 35.86 8.49 -12.91
C ARG A 247 34.86 9.54 -13.43
N ILE A 248 34.47 9.48 -14.71
CA ILE A 248 33.48 10.39 -15.30
C ILE A 248 32.11 10.19 -14.64
N VAL A 249 31.64 8.96 -14.46
CA VAL A 249 30.37 8.66 -13.76
C VAL A 249 30.40 9.23 -12.34
N LYS A 250 31.49 9.04 -11.58
CA LYS A 250 31.65 9.65 -10.25
C LYS A 250 31.60 11.18 -10.33
N ILE A 251 32.34 11.81 -11.25
CA ILE A 251 32.38 13.28 -11.42
C ILE A 251 31.04 13.85 -11.91
N THR A 252 30.32 13.17 -12.80
CA THR A 252 29.01 13.61 -13.31
C THR A 252 27.96 13.49 -12.23
N LEU A 253 27.96 12.41 -11.43
CA LEU A 253 27.05 12.27 -10.30
C LEU A 253 27.32 13.35 -9.24
N VAL A 254 28.61 13.59 -8.90
CA VAL A 254 29.06 14.74 -8.09
C VAL A 254 28.53 16.06 -8.65
N ALA A 255 28.72 16.32 -9.95
CA ALA A 255 28.37 17.59 -10.59
C ALA A 255 26.85 17.80 -10.68
N VAL A 256 26.05 16.75 -10.90
CA VAL A 256 24.58 16.83 -10.89
C VAL A 256 24.09 17.16 -9.48
N VAL A 257 24.64 16.53 -8.43
CA VAL A 257 24.29 16.90 -7.05
C VAL A 257 24.75 18.33 -6.73
N GLN A 258 25.96 18.75 -7.14
CA GLN A 258 26.45 20.12 -6.95
C GLN A 258 25.61 21.19 -7.66
N LEU A 259 25.06 20.88 -8.84
CA LEU A 259 24.16 21.74 -9.61
C LEU A 259 22.80 21.85 -8.91
N VAL A 260 22.19 20.71 -8.56
CA VAL A 260 20.89 20.67 -7.84
C VAL A 260 20.98 21.33 -6.47
N THR A 261 22.12 21.21 -5.78
CA THR A 261 22.35 21.84 -4.47
C THR A 261 22.76 23.32 -4.54
N GLY A 262 22.93 23.91 -5.73
CA GLY A 262 23.36 25.30 -5.90
C GLY A 262 24.78 25.57 -5.38
N ALA A 263 25.61 24.54 -5.27
CA ALA A 263 27.04 24.66 -4.92
C ALA A 263 27.92 25.00 -6.13
N ARG A 264 27.33 25.02 -7.33
CA ARG A 264 27.97 25.36 -8.60
C ARG A 264 27.13 26.39 -9.36
N GLY A 265 27.77 27.39 -9.95
CA GLY A 265 27.08 28.47 -10.67
C GLY A 265 26.39 27.98 -11.95
N ILE A 266 25.21 28.53 -12.24
CA ILE A 266 24.48 28.21 -13.49
C ILE A 266 25.27 28.71 -14.71
N ASP A 267 26.05 29.76 -14.54
CA ASP A 267 26.88 30.40 -15.58
C ASP A 267 28.03 29.51 -16.09
N GLU A 268 28.40 28.45 -15.35
CA GLU A 268 29.34 27.42 -15.82
C GLU A 268 28.71 26.43 -16.80
N LEU A 269 27.37 26.33 -16.87
CA LEU A 269 26.70 25.48 -17.85
C LEU A 269 26.77 26.13 -19.23
N GLY A 270 27.58 25.55 -20.11
CA GLY A 270 27.46 25.76 -21.55
C GLY A 270 26.07 25.38 -22.02
N GLY A 271 25.19 26.38 -22.16
CA GLY A 271 23.76 26.20 -22.42
C GLY A 271 23.42 25.48 -23.74
N PRO A 272 22.13 25.30 -24.05
CA PRO A 272 21.67 24.45 -25.16
C PRO A 272 22.34 24.73 -26.50
N VAL A 273 22.71 25.98 -26.81
CA VAL A 273 23.46 26.37 -28.03
C VAL A 273 24.83 25.68 -28.14
N ARG A 274 25.50 25.41 -27.01
CA ARG A 274 26.85 24.80 -26.96
C ARG A 274 26.78 23.28 -27.03
N ILE A 275 25.77 22.66 -26.40
CA ILE A 275 25.48 21.22 -26.51
C ILE A 275 24.92 20.88 -27.89
N ALA A 276 24.18 21.81 -28.50
CA ALA A 276 23.83 21.73 -29.90
C ALA A 276 25.07 21.63 -30.80
N LYS A 277 26.26 22.11 -30.42
CA LYS A 277 27.38 22.17 -31.38
C LYS A 277 28.06 20.82 -31.77
N HIS A 278 27.64 19.61 -31.34
CA HIS A 278 28.49 18.39 -31.45
C HIS A 278 27.90 17.01 -31.84
N SER A 279 26.71 16.64 -31.38
CA SER A 279 26.16 15.27 -31.37
C SER A 279 25.24 14.80 -32.54
N GLY A 280 25.35 15.15 -33.85
CA GLY A 280 24.12 15.12 -34.73
C GLY A 280 23.93 14.52 -36.12
N SER A 281 22.60 14.47 -36.45
CA SER A 281 21.81 13.96 -37.59
C SER A 281 20.97 12.66 -37.35
N PHE A 282 19.66 12.74 -37.02
CA PHE A 282 18.47 13.01 -37.87
C PHE A 282 17.66 11.74 -38.31
N PRO A 283 16.44 11.82 -38.93
CA PRO A 283 15.31 10.98 -38.49
C PRO A 283 14.44 10.25 -39.57
N GLN A 284 14.28 8.92 -39.43
CA GLN A 284 13.04 8.23 -39.00
C GLN A 284 11.86 7.74 -39.94
N GLU A 285 11.02 6.78 -39.42
CA GLU A 285 9.53 6.58 -39.57
C GLU A 285 8.83 5.16 -39.92
N ASN A 286 7.61 5.08 -40.52
CA ASN A 286 6.77 3.94 -41.13
C ASN A 286 5.44 3.32 -40.53
N HIS A 287 4.27 3.96 -40.83
CA HIS A 287 2.79 3.66 -40.79
C HIS A 287 2.33 2.16 -40.96
N LYS A 288 1.05 1.70 -40.93
CA LYS A 288 -0.32 2.04 -40.38
C LYS A 288 -1.29 0.86 -40.74
N SER A 289 -2.55 0.84 -40.23
CA SER A 289 -3.77 0.19 -40.84
C SER A 289 -3.80 -1.36 -41.05
N GLN A 290 -4.89 -2.11 -41.30
CA GLN A 290 -6.39 -1.95 -41.39
C GLN A 290 -7.10 -3.34 -41.32
N VAL A 291 -8.47 -3.39 -41.25
CA VAL A 291 -9.35 -4.55 -41.63
C VAL A 291 -9.30 -5.78 -40.65
N SER A 292 -10.25 -6.73 -40.53
CA SER A 292 -11.44 -7.18 -41.33
C SER A 292 -12.69 -7.58 -40.49
N GLU A 293 -13.75 -8.06 -41.16
CA GLU A 293 -15.00 -8.67 -40.64
C GLU A 293 -15.17 -10.14 -41.18
N CYS A 294 -16.26 -10.94 -41.12
CA CYS A 294 -17.65 -10.85 -40.59
C CYS A 294 -18.31 -12.28 -40.41
N HIS A 295 -19.65 -12.35 -40.23
CA HIS A 295 -20.63 -13.46 -40.45
C HIS A 295 -20.93 -14.61 -39.43
N ASP A 296 -22.23 -14.72 -39.08
CA ASP A 296 -23.19 -15.87 -39.05
C ASP A 296 -22.82 -17.29 -38.56
N GLY A 297 -23.74 -18.13 -38.02
CA GLY A 297 -25.18 -18.01 -37.71
C GLY A 297 -25.88 -19.38 -37.44
N TYR A 298 -27.21 -19.39 -37.18
CA TYR A 298 -28.13 -20.57 -37.11
C TYR A 298 -27.97 -21.59 -35.93
N ARG A 299 -28.98 -22.40 -35.49
CA ARG A 299 -30.46 -22.27 -35.31
C ARG A 299 -31.07 -23.54 -34.60
N LEU A 300 -32.27 -23.46 -33.99
CA LEU A 300 -33.20 -24.57 -33.59
C LEU A 300 -32.77 -25.47 -32.37
N ARG A 301 -33.62 -26.18 -31.59
CA ARG A 301 -35.10 -26.27 -31.39
C ARG A 301 -35.45 -26.83 -29.98
N ALA A 302 -36.72 -26.75 -29.55
CA ALA A 302 -37.34 -27.36 -28.34
C ALA A 302 -38.34 -28.50 -28.74
N PRO A 303 -39.35 -29.05 -27.97
CA PRO A 303 -39.91 -28.72 -26.62
C PRO A 303 -40.50 -29.90 -25.74
N ALA A 304 -41.28 -29.54 -24.69
CA ALA A 304 -42.49 -30.21 -24.12
C ALA A 304 -42.45 -31.27 -22.96
N GLY A 305 -43.59 -31.36 -22.20
CA GLY A 305 -43.93 -32.28 -21.07
C GLY A 305 -45.16 -33.19 -21.41
N PRO A 306 -46.20 -33.43 -20.56
CA PRO A 306 -46.46 -33.06 -19.14
C PRO A 306 -47.27 -34.08 -18.22
N ILE A 307 -47.31 -33.83 -16.88
CA ILE A 307 -48.47 -33.87 -15.90
C ILE A 307 -49.33 -35.15 -15.55
N VAL A 308 -49.35 -35.55 -14.23
CA VAL A 308 -50.48 -36.19 -13.41
C VAL A 308 -50.93 -37.66 -13.77
N PRO A 309 -51.73 -38.48 -13.00
CA PRO A 309 -52.56 -38.36 -11.76
C PRO A 309 -52.26 -39.36 -10.57
N THR A 310 -53.30 -39.81 -9.81
CA THR A 310 -53.31 -40.34 -8.41
C THR A 310 -54.25 -41.56 -8.20
N SER A 311 -53.97 -42.52 -7.28
CA SER A 311 -54.98 -43.24 -6.43
C SER A 311 -54.38 -44.27 -5.42
N ALA A 312 -54.96 -44.33 -4.20
CA ALA A 312 -55.09 -45.42 -3.20
C ALA A 312 -53.89 -46.31 -2.74
N ALA A 313 -53.98 -46.81 -1.48
CA ALA A 313 -52.96 -47.61 -0.79
C ALA A 313 -53.49 -48.97 -0.25
N ALA A 314 -52.58 -49.84 0.19
CA ALA A 314 -52.86 -51.15 0.80
C ALA A 314 -51.84 -51.47 1.92
N GLY A 315 -52.21 -52.35 2.87
CA GLY A 315 -51.40 -52.65 4.06
C GLY A 315 -50.08 -53.38 3.78
N VAL A 316 -48.99 -52.88 4.36
CA VAL A 316 -47.61 -53.32 4.11
C VAL A 316 -47.10 -54.24 5.22
N THR A 317 -46.52 -55.39 4.86
CA THR A 317 -45.84 -56.29 5.80
C THR A 317 -44.32 -56.40 5.60
N ARG A 318 -43.76 -55.93 4.46
CA ARG A 318 -42.31 -55.93 4.20
C ARG A 318 -41.85 -54.68 3.44
N VAL A 319 -40.59 -54.28 3.65
CA VAL A 319 -39.97 -53.13 2.98
C VAL A 319 -38.85 -53.59 2.04
N LYS A 320 -38.80 -53.02 0.84
CA LYS A 320 -37.87 -53.44 -0.23
C LYS A 320 -37.22 -52.24 -0.88
N VAL A 321 -35.93 -52.04 -0.62
CA VAL A 321 -35.14 -50.97 -1.25
C VAL A 321 -34.54 -51.48 -2.55
N VAL A 322 -34.57 -50.66 -3.60
CA VAL A 322 -34.04 -50.98 -4.93
C VAL A 322 -33.36 -49.75 -5.55
N GLY A 323 -32.18 -49.93 -6.15
CA GLY A 323 -31.46 -48.85 -6.86
C GLY A 323 -30.49 -48.04 -5.99
N ASN A 324 -30.24 -48.50 -4.76
CA ASN A 324 -29.05 -48.16 -3.99
C ASN A 324 -27.82 -48.91 -4.56
N GLU A 325 -26.67 -48.25 -4.58
CA GLU A 325 -25.41 -48.79 -5.15
C GLU A 325 -24.25 -48.78 -4.14
N ARG A 326 -24.28 -47.84 -3.19
CA ARG A 326 -23.23 -47.57 -2.20
C ARG A 326 -23.80 -47.46 -0.78
N LEU A 327 -25.06 -47.06 -0.62
CA LEU A 327 -25.78 -47.12 0.65
C LEU A 327 -26.42 -48.50 0.84
N ASP A 328 -26.38 -49.04 2.06
CA ASP A 328 -27.13 -50.26 2.39
C ASP A 328 -28.63 -49.97 2.54
N SER A 329 -29.45 -51.02 2.38
CA SER A 329 -30.91 -50.89 2.42
C SER A 329 -31.46 -50.49 3.79
N GLY A 330 -30.75 -50.77 4.89
CA GLY A 330 -31.14 -50.34 6.24
C GLY A 330 -30.94 -48.84 6.44
N THR A 331 -29.83 -48.28 5.97
CA THR A 331 -29.58 -46.83 5.96
C THR A 331 -30.63 -46.07 5.15
N VAL A 332 -31.09 -46.61 4.01
CA VAL A 332 -32.20 -46.00 3.26
C VAL A 332 -33.51 -46.04 4.06
N GLN A 333 -33.81 -47.13 4.78
CA GLN A 333 -34.99 -47.21 5.63
C GLN A 333 -34.92 -46.24 6.83
N PHE A 334 -33.75 -46.14 7.48
CA PHE A 334 -33.49 -45.22 8.58
C PHE A 334 -33.73 -43.75 8.19
N TYR A 335 -33.27 -43.33 7.00
CA TYR A 335 -33.47 -41.96 6.51
C TYR A 335 -34.91 -41.63 6.08
N ALA A 336 -35.80 -42.61 5.92
CA ALA A 336 -37.21 -42.35 5.64
C ALA A 336 -37.96 -41.79 6.87
N LYS A 337 -37.54 -42.16 8.09
CA LYS A 337 -38.04 -41.69 9.40
C LYS A 337 -39.54 -41.91 9.71
N VAL A 338 -40.26 -42.73 8.94
CA VAL A 338 -41.66 -43.10 9.19
C VAL A 338 -41.81 -44.59 9.49
N PRO A 339 -42.93 -45.07 10.05
CA PRO A 339 -43.22 -46.50 10.17
C PRO A 339 -43.47 -47.12 8.78
N LEU A 340 -42.51 -47.89 8.27
CA LEU A 340 -42.56 -48.45 6.91
C LEU A 340 -43.37 -49.77 6.80
N THR A 341 -44.09 -50.16 7.85
CA THR A 341 -44.87 -51.41 7.95
C THR A 341 -46.15 -51.18 8.76
N GLY A 342 -47.27 -51.76 8.32
CA GLY A 342 -48.62 -51.50 8.83
C GLY A 342 -49.51 -50.87 7.76
N ASP A 343 -50.55 -50.15 8.19
CA ASP A 343 -51.46 -49.39 7.32
C ASP A 343 -50.84 -48.05 6.89
N VAL A 344 -49.75 -48.14 6.11
CA VAL A 344 -48.96 -46.97 5.67
C VAL A 344 -49.83 -46.03 4.81
N THR A 345 -50.03 -44.81 5.29
CA THR A 345 -50.88 -43.81 4.65
C THR A 345 -50.12 -42.98 3.60
N GLN A 346 -50.84 -42.36 2.65
CA GLN A 346 -50.21 -41.53 1.63
C GLN A 346 -49.39 -40.34 2.18
N PRO A 347 -49.82 -39.63 3.25
CA PRO A 347 -48.98 -38.60 3.88
C PRO A 347 -47.64 -39.14 4.41
N GLU A 348 -47.60 -40.35 4.97
CA GLU A 348 -46.35 -40.98 5.44
C GLU A 348 -45.45 -41.41 4.27
N ILE A 349 -46.03 -41.82 3.14
CA ILE A 349 -45.30 -42.07 1.88
C ILE A 349 -44.68 -40.77 1.36
N ASP A 350 -45.43 -39.68 1.34
CA ASP A 350 -44.97 -38.37 0.88
C ASP A 350 -43.92 -37.77 1.84
N GLU A 351 -44.06 -37.98 3.15
CA GLU A 351 -43.06 -37.62 4.15
C GLU A 351 -41.79 -38.48 4.04
N ALA A 352 -41.88 -39.79 3.82
CA ALA A 352 -40.72 -40.64 3.53
C ALA A 352 -39.96 -40.15 2.30
N ILE A 353 -40.67 -39.82 1.21
CA ILE A 353 -40.09 -39.25 -0.01
C ILE A 353 -39.40 -37.91 0.28
N LYS A 354 -40.05 -37.02 1.04
CA LYS A 354 -39.51 -35.72 1.46
C LYS A 354 -38.24 -35.86 2.32
N ASN A 355 -38.26 -36.74 3.32
CA ASN A 355 -37.13 -37.02 4.20
C ASN A 355 -35.93 -37.59 3.42
N LEU A 356 -36.18 -38.55 2.52
CA LEU A 356 -35.13 -39.11 1.66
C LEU A 356 -34.53 -38.06 0.72
N TYR A 357 -35.33 -37.21 0.07
CA TYR A 357 -34.78 -36.09 -0.72
C TYR A 357 -34.01 -35.07 0.14
N ALA A 358 -34.47 -34.78 1.36
CA ALA A 358 -33.81 -33.83 2.26
C ALA A 358 -32.38 -34.24 2.64
N THR A 359 -32.07 -35.54 2.68
CA THR A 359 -30.68 -36.02 2.88
C THR A 359 -29.70 -35.55 1.79
N SER A 360 -30.21 -35.11 0.62
CA SER A 360 -29.45 -34.92 -0.61
C SER A 360 -28.71 -36.15 -1.14
N LEU A 361 -28.87 -37.35 -0.55
CA LEU A 361 -28.22 -38.58 -1.00
C LEU A 361 -28.80 -39.14 -2.31
N PHE A 362 -30.01 -38.74 -2.70
CA PHE A 362 -30.73 -39.33 -3.83
C PHE A 362 -31.13 -38.29 -4.89
N SER A 363 -30.83 -38.60 -6.15
CA SER A 363 -31.26 -37.86 -7.35
C SER A 363 -32.74 -38.10 -7.70
N ARG A 364 -33.27 -39.25 -7.25
CA ARG A 364 -34.65 -39.67 -7.44
C ARG A 364 -35.03 -40.62 -6.31
N VAL A 365 -36.24 -40.43 -5.79
CA VAL A 365 -36.91 -41.31 -4.83
C VAL A 365 -38.32 -41.52 -5.34
N SER A 366 -38.79 -42.77 -5.34
CA SER A 366 -40.20 -43.10 -5.50
C SER A 366 -40.53 -44.29 -4.60
N VAL A 367 -41.37 -44.03 -3.60
CA VAL A 367 -41.94 -45.05 -2.71
C VAL A 367 -43.29 -45.48 -3.29
N ARG A 368 -43.56 -46.78 -3.35
CA ARG A 368 -44.85 -47.35 -3.79
C ARG A 368 -45.20 -48.59 -2.99
N VAL A 369 -46.48 -48.84 -2.77
CA VAL A 369 -46.97 -50.14 -2.31
C VAL A 369 -47.17 -51.06 -3.53
N GLU A 370 -46.58 -52.25 -3.49
CA GLU A 370 -46.73 -53.30 -4.52
C GLU A 370 -47.18 -54.59 -3.82
N GLY A 371 -48.50 -54.81 -3.74
CA GLY A 371 -49.10 -55.85 -2.91
C GLY A 371 -48.92 -55.54 -1.42
N ASN A 372 -48.30 -56.45 -0.67
CA ASN A 372 -47.95 -56.24 0.74
C ASN A 372 -46.51 -55.69 0.94
N GLU A 373 -45.80 -55.32 -0.14
CA GLU A 373 -44.42 -54.79 -0.04
C GLU A 373 -44.36 -53.28 -0.32
N LEU A 374 -43.71 -52.51 0.56
CA LEU A 374 -43.37 -51.10 0.32
C LEU A 374 -42.03 -51.04 -0.43
N VAL A 375 -42.10 -50.76 -1.74
CA VAL A 375 -40.97 -50.72 -2.63
C VAL A 375 -40.41 -49.30 -2.72
N ILE A 376 -39.30 -49.07 -2.04
CA ILE A 376 -38.55 -47.82 -2.03
C ILE A 376 -37.53 -47.88 -3.18
N ARG A 377 -37.90 -47.36 -4.36
CA ARG A 377 -36.95 -47.22 -5.48
C ARG A 377 -36.19 -45.90 -5.33
N VAL A 378 -34.88 -45.97 -5.15
CA VAL A 378 -33.98 -44.81 -5.09
C VAL A 378 -33.05 -44.78 -6.30
N LYS A 379 -32.43 -43.63 -6.53
CA LYS A 379 -31.22 -43.49 -7.33
C LYS A 379 -30.28 -42.50 -6.65
N GLU A 380 -29.16 -42.99 -6.13
CA GLU A 380 -28.17 -42.14 -5.44
C GLU A 380 -27.66 -40.98 -6.33
N ASN A 381 -27.47 -39.81 -5.71
CA ASN A 381 -26.69 -38.71 -6.28
C ASN A 381 -25.21 -39.13 -6.35
N PRO A 382 -24.49 -38.80 -7.44
CA PRO A 382 -23.11 -39.23 -7.59
C PRO A 382 -22.16 -38.51 -6.62
N VAL A 383 -21.00 -39.10 -6.39
CA VAL A 383 -19.93 -38.52 -5.54
C VAL A 383 -18.95 -37.71 -6.38
N VAL A 384 -18.50 -36.55 -5.89
CA VAL A 384 -17.47 -35.74 -6.54
C VAL A 384 -16.10 -36.39 -6.35
N ARG A 385 -15.61 -37.10 -7.37
CA ARG A 385 -14.30 -37.78 -7.36
C ARG A 385 -13.14 -36.80 -7.50
N SER A 386 -13.31 -35.80 -8.37
CA SER A 386 -12.35 -34.72 -8.55
C SER A 386 -13.04 -33.43 -8.98
N ILE A 387 -12.45 -32.30 -8.57
CA ILE A 387 -12.67 -30.99 -9.16
C ILE A 387 -11.34 -30.61 -9.81
N LYS A 388 -11.38 -30.00 -11.00
CA LYS A 388 -10.20 -29.44 -11.65
C LYS A 388 -10.53 -28.05 -12.17
N ILE A 389 -9.86 -27.05 -11.65
CA ILE A 389 -9.98 -25.67 -12.12
C ILE A 389 -8.94 -25.43 -13.22
N VAL A 390 -9.30 -24.65 -14.25
CA VAL A 390 -8.45 -24.33 -15.40
C VAL A 390 -8.69 -22.88 -15.82
N GLY A 391 -7.62 -22.11 -16.01
CA GLY A 391 -7.69 -20.74 -16.55
C GLY A 391 -7.78 -19.62 -15.51
N ASN A 392 -7.91 -19.96 -14.23
CA ASN A 392 -7.65 -19.04 -13.12
C ASN A 392 -6.17 -18.63 -13.09
N ARG A 393 -5.91 -17.33 -13.08
CA ARG A 393 -4.59 -16.68 -12.94
C ARG A 393 -4.59 -15.63 -11.82
N VAL A 394 -5.76 -15.08 -11.47
CA VAL A 394 -5.95 -14.09 -10.39
C VAL A 394 -6.15 -14.74 -9.02
N PHE A 395 -6.66 -15.96 -8.97
CA PHE A 395 -6.84 -16.74 -7.74
C PHE A 395 -6.17 -18.11 -7.88
N SER A 396 -5.54 -18.59 -6.80
CA SER A 396 -4.89 -19.91 -6.77
C SER A 396 -5.89 -21.04 -6.52
N ASP A 397 -5.62 -22.21 -7.08
CA ASP A 397 -6.46 -23.40 -6.96
C ASP A 397 -6.85 -23.68 -5.50
N LYS A 398 -5.88 -23.63 -4.58
CA LYS A 398 -6.11 -23.85 -3.14
C LYS A 398 -7.10 -22.86 -2.51
N ASN A 399 -7.03 -21.58 -2.87
CA ASN A 399 -7.95 -20.56 -2.33
C ASN A 399 -9.38 -20.78 -2.87
N LEU A 400 -9.52 -21.12 -4.15
CA LEU A 400 -10.81 -21.47 -4.72
C LEU A 400 -11.37 -22.77 -4.12
N GLU A 401 -10.55 -23.82 -3.99
CA GLU A 401 -10.95 -25.13 -3.46
C GLU A 401 -11.27 -25.12 -1.96
N ASN A 402 -10.54 -24.35 -1.14
CA ASN A 402 -10.78 -24.29 0.30
C ASN A 402 -11.88 -23.28 0.66
N ASP A 403 -11.76 -22.05 0.16
CA ASP A 403 -12.43 -20.89 0.77
C ASP A 403 -13.70 -20.48 0.00
N VAL A 404 -13.76 -20.78 -1.31
CA VAL A 404 -14.81 -20.32 -2.23
C VAL A 404 -15.82 -21.43 -2.58
N LEU A 405 -15.33 -22.60 -3.01
CA LEU A 405 -16.18 -23.73 -3.43
C LEU A 405 -16.80 -24.41 -2.20
N LYS A 406 -18.13 -24.50 -2.13
CA LYS A 406 -18.84 -25.27 -1.10
C LYS A 406 -18.86 -26.78 -1.44
N MET A 407 -18.74 -27.14 -2.71
CA MET A 407 -18.55 -28.52 -3.16
C MET A 407 -17.08 -28.95 -2.94
N LYS A 408 -16.88 -30.06 -2.23
CA LYS A 408 -15.53 -30.63 -1.95
C LYS A 408 -15.37 -32.00 -2.61
N LYS A 409 -14.13 -32.47 -2.73
CA LYS A 409 -13.82 -33.87 -3.07
C LYS A 409 -14.50 -34.83 -2.08
N MET A 410 -14.97 -35.99 -2.56
CA MET A 410 -15.79 -36.97 -1.83
C MET A 410 -17.17 -36.48 -1.35
N SER A 411 -17.55 -35.21 -1.59
CA SER A 411 -18.90 -34.73 -1.25
C SER A 411 -19.95 -35.18 -2.28
N ILE A 412 -21.22 -35.20 -1.88
CA ILE A 412 -22.34 -35.54 -2.75
C ILE A 412 -22.56 -34.42 -3.78
N PHE A 413 -22.51 -34.76 -5.07
CA PHE A 413 -22.80 -33.85 -6.16
C PHE A 413 -24.30 -33.55 -6.26
N THR A 414 -24.65 -32.27 -6.35
CA THR A 414 -25.98 -31.85 -6.82
C THR A 414 -25.82 -30.66 -7.77
N GLU A 415 -26.71 -30.55 -8.75
CA GLU A 415 -26.67 -29.45 -9.72
C GLU A 415 -26.86 -28.08 -9.06
N ALA A 416 -27.60 -28.02 -7.95
CA ALA A 416 -27.77 -26.83 -7.12
C ALA A 416 -26.45 -26.36 -6.47
N LYS A 417 -25.64 -27.28 -5.92
CA LYS A 417 -24.31 -26.94 -5.39
C LYS A 417 -23.40 -26.40 -6.48
N LEU A 418 -23.36 -27.07 -7.64
CA LEU A 418 -22.56 -26.62 -8.78
C LEU A 418 -23.00 -25.22 -9.27
N LYS A 419 -24.31 -24.99 -9.44
CA LYS A 419 -24.84 -23.68 -9.84
C LYS A 419 -24.52 -22.57 -8.84
N ARG A 420 -24.56 -22.86 -7.53
CA ARG A 420 -24.14 -21.93 -6.48
C ARG A 420 -22.65 -21.63 -6.53
N ASP A 421 -21.80 -22.64 -6.63
CA ASP A 421 -20.35 -22.46 -6.71
C ASP A 421 -19.94 -21.66 -7.97
N LEU A 422 -20.63 -21.88 -9.10
CA LEU A 422 -20.46 -21.09 -10.33
C LEU A 422 -20.88 -19.63 -10.15
N SER A 423 -21.98 -19.34 -9.45
CA SER A 423 -22.39 -17.95 -9.18
C SER A 423 -21.48 -17.24 -8.18
N THR A 424 -21.00 -17.95 -7.14
CA THR A 424 -19.98 -17.42 -6.21
C THR A 424 -18.69 -17.08 -6.95
N LEU A 425 -18.20 -17.97 -7.85
CA LEU A 425 -17.04 -17.67 -8.68
C LEU A 425 -17.28 -16.45 -9.59
N HIS A 426 -18.43 -16.34 -10.24
CA HIS A 426 -18.77 -15.20 -11.09
C HIS A 426 -18.76 -13.88 -10.30
N ALA A 427 -19.39 -13.86 -9.12
CA ALA A 427 -19.39 -12.70 -8.22
C ALA A 427 -17.97 -12.32 -7.74
N LEU A 428 -17.13 -13.32 -7.42
CA LEU A 428 -15.75 -13.13 -6.98
C LEU A 428 -14.83 -12.52 -8.06
N TYR A 429 -15.00 -12.92 -9.33
CA TYR A 429 -14.29 -12.27 -10.43
C TYR A 429 -14.86 -10.86 -10.71
N GLN A 430 -16.16 -10.65 -10.58
CA GLN A 430 -16.79 -9.34 -10.74
C GLN A 430 -16.36 -8.33 -9.65
N SER A 431 -16.23 -8.72 -8.38
CA SER A 431 -15.77 -7.82 -7.31
C SER A 431 -14.33 -7.34 -7.54
N ARG A 432 -13.46 -8.20 -8.07
CA ARG A 432 -12.11 -7.87 -8.56
C ARG A 432 -12.08 -7.11 -9.89
N GLY A 433 -13.23 -6.61 -10.36
CA GLY A 433 -13.34 -5.75 -11.53
C GLY A 433 -13.32 -6.49 -12.88
N MET A 434 -13.45 -7.81 -12.89
CA MET A 434 -13.37 -8.62 -14.11
C MET A 434 -14.77 -8.91 -14.64
N LEU A 435 -15.49 -7.85 -15.04
CA LEU A 435 -16.89 -7.95 -15.48
C LEU A 435 -17.10 -8.78 -16.76
N GLY A 436 -16.01 -9.04 -17.50
CA GLY A 436 -16.01 -9.94 -18.67
C GLY A 436 -15.69 -11.40 -18.36
N ALA A 437 -15.53 -11.78 -17.08
CA ALA A 437 -15.18 -13.14 -16.68
C ALA A 437 -16.29 -14.12 -17.01
N LYS A 438 -15.96 -15.24 -17.67
CA LYS A 438 -16.88 -16.32 -17.99
C LYS A 438 -16.42 -17.61 -17.32
N VAL A 439 -17.26 -18.16 -16.45
CA VAL A 439 -17.05 -19.47 -15.83
C VAL A 439 -17.91 -20.50 -16.58
N SER A 440 -17.26 -21.54 -17.10
CA SER A 440 -17.91 -22.65 -17.80
C SER A 440 -17.50 -23.97 -17.17
N TYR A 441 -18.29 -25.03 -17.36
CA TYR A 441 -18.05 -26.30 -16.68
C TYR A 441 -18.31 -27.51 -17.58
N ALA A 442 -17.65 -28.62 -17.25
CA ALA A 442 -17.95 -29.94 -17.81
C ALA A 442 -18.00 -30.98 -16.69
N VAL A 443 -19.14 -31.66 -16.53
CA VAL A 443 -19.31 -32.79 -15.61
C VAL A 443 -19.14 -34.08 -16.39
N ARG A 444 -18.11 -34.86 -16.08
CA ARG A 444 -17.85 -36.18 -16.67
C ARG A 444 -18.28 -37.26 -15.68
N ARG A 445 -19.07 -38.24 -16.13
CA ARG A 445 -19.38 -39.42 -15.29
C ARG A 445 -18.14 -40.30 -15.17
N ALA A 446 -17.95 -40.83 -13.97
CA ALA A 446 -16.88 -41.76 -13.61
C ALA A 446 -17.48 -43.08 -13.06
N PRO A 447 -16.70 -44.17 -13.00
CA PRO A 447 -17.14 -45.44 -12.40
C PRO A 447 -17.59 -45.29 -10.94
N HIS A 448 -18.41 -46.23 -10.46
CA HIS A 448 -18.94 -46.29 -9.08
C HIS A 448 -19.77 -45.05 -8.68
N ASN A 449 -20.76 -44.70 -9.51
CA ASN A 449 -21.64 -43.54 -9.36
C ASN A 449 -20.90 -42.25 -8.93
N ALA A 450 -19.88 -41.87 -9.71
CA ALA A 450 -19.06 -40.70 -9.41
C ALA A 450 -19.03 -39.70 -10.57
N VAL A 451 -18.58 -38.48 -10.30
CA VAL A 451 -18.34 -37.43 -11.29
C VAL A 451 -16.99 -36.75 -11.11
N ASP A 452 -16.34 -36.44 -12.22
CA ASP A 452 -15.23 -35.48 -12.28
C ASP A 452 -15.77 -34.16 -12.85
N ILE A 453 -15.36 -33.04 -12.27
CA ILE A 453 -15.89 -31.71 -12.59
C ILE A 453 -14.75 -30.82 -13.04
N VAL A 454 -14.77 -30.37 -14.29
CA VAL A 454 -13.78 -29.42 -14.83
C VAL A 454 -14.43 -28.04 -14.90
N LEU A 455 -13.83 -27.06 -14.21
CA LEU A 455 -14.24 -25.65 -14.20
C LEU A 455 -13.27 -24.85 -15.08
N ASN A 456 -13.71 -24.43 -16.26
CA ASN A 456 -12.92 -23.64 -17.20
C ASN A 456 -13.29 -22.16 -17.06
N ILE A 457 -12.37 -21.37 -16.53
CA ILE A 457 -12.52 -19.93 -16.27
C ILE A 457 -11.80 -19.15 -17.37
N VAL A 458 -12.50 -18.19 -17.97
CA VAL A 458 -11.94 -17.20 -18.89
C VAL A 458 -12.13 -15.83 -18.24
N GLU A 459 -11.12 -15.36 -17.52
CA GLU A 459 -11.21 -14.19 -16.62
C GLU A 459 -11.49 -12.86 -17.36
N GLY A 460 -11.12 -12.76 -18.64
CA GLY A 460 -11.26 -11.54 -19.42
C GLY A 460 -10.27 -10.43 -19.03
N LYS A 461 -10.49 -9.21 -19.53
CA LYS A 461 -9.70 -8.03 -19.18
C LYS A 461 -10.32 -7.31 -17.97
N ALA A 462 -9.50 -6.86 -17.03
CA ALA A 462 -9.95 -6.05 -15.90
C ALA A 462 -10.57 -4.73 -16.39
N THR A 463 -11.79 -4.45 -15.95
CA THR A 463 -12.56 -3.27 -16.35
C THR A 463 -11.92 -2.00 -15.79
N ARG A 464 -11.82 -0.95 -16.62
CA ARG A 464 -11.31 0.37 -16.22
C ARG A 464 -12.42 1.41 -16.28
N ILE A 465 -12.33 2.41 -15.43
CA ILE A 465 -13.36 3.46 -15.32
C ILE A 465 -13.12 4.49 -16.43
N GLY A 466 -13.98 4.51 -17.45
CA GLY A 466 -13.82 5.40 -18.61
C GLY A 466 -14.09 6.87 -18.29
N GLU A 467 -15.14 7.15 -17.52
CA GLU A 467 -15.56 8.51 -17.15
C GLU A 467 -16.34 8.47 -15.82
N ILE A 468 -16.24 9.54 -15.00
CA ILE A 468 -17.00 9.74 -13.77
C ILE A 468 -17.73 11.07 -13.89
N ARG A 469 -19.05 11.05 -14.14
CA ARG A 469 -19.88 12.25 -14.23
C ARG A 469 -20.56 12.54 -12.88
N PHE A 470 -20.49 13.78 -12.44
CA PHE A 470 -21.31 14.32 -11.36
C PHE A 470 -22.38 15.21 -11.99
N VAL A 471 -23.63 15.05 -11.57
CA VAL A 471 -24.80 15.72 -12.15
C VAL A 471 -25.63 16.35 -11.03
N GLY A 472 -26.16 17.56 -11.26
CA GLY A 472 -26.99 18.28 -10.29
C GLY A 472 -26.22 18.98 -9.16
N ASN A 473 -24.88 18.91 -9.14
CA ASN A 473 -24.05 19.61 -8.16
C ASN A 473 -24.07 21.14 -8.38
N LYS A 474 -24.60 21.89 -7.40
CA LYS A 474 -24.69 23.37 -7.42
C LYS A 474 -23.72 24.08 -6.47
N ALA A 475 -23.42 23.48 -5.31
CA ALA A 475 -22.57 24.07 -4.26
C ALA A 475 -21.08 23.64 -4.34
N PHE A 476 -20.79 22.58 -5.10
CA PHE A 476 -19.44 22.05 -5.32
C PHE A 476 -19.27 21.76 -6.81
N SER A 477 -18.06 21.95 -7.34
CA SER A 477 -17.72 21.57 -8.71
C SER A 477 -17.57 20.06 -8.87
N SER A 478 -17.81 19.57 -10.08
CA SER A 478 -17.57 18.16 -10.42
C SER A 478 -16.08 17.78 -10.34
N SER A 479 -15.17 18.77 -10.23
CA SER A 479 -13.75 18.60 -9.93
C SER A 479 -13.50 18.28 -8.45
N GLU A 480 -14.05 19.06 -7.53
CA GLU A 480 -13.91 18.85 -6.07
C GLU A 480 -14.54 17.52 -5.63
N LEU A 481 -15.66 17.13 -6.23
CA LEU A 481 -16.26 15.82 -5.97
C LEU A 481 -15.43 14.66 -6.54
N ARG A 482 -14.68 14.88 -7.64
CA ARG A 482 -13.74 13.88 -8.20
C ARG A 482 -12.39 13.84 -7.46
N ALA A 483 -12.09 14.86 -6.66
CA ALA A 483 -10.89 14.93 -5.83
C ALA A 483 -10.97 13.91 -4.68
N ILE A 484 -11.99 14.04 -3.84
CA ILE A 484 -12.14 13.30 -2.58
C ILE A 484 -12.42 11.80 -2.73
N ILE A 485 -12.88 11.33 -3.90
CA ILE A 485 -13.12 9.90 -4.16
C ILE A 485 -11.84 9.13 -4.50
N TYR A 486 -11.78 7.84 -4.15
CA TYR A 486 -10.68 6.94 -4.47
C TYR A 486 -10.65 6.52 -5.95
N SER A 487 -11.81 6.31 -6.58
CA SER A 487 -11.87 5.93 -8.01
C SER A 487 -11.47 7.07 -8.92
N LYS A 488 -10.59 6.81 -9.90
CA LYS A 488 -10.15 7.79 -10.89
C LYS A 488 -10.43 7.31 -12.32
N GLU A 489 -10.67 8.26 -13.22
CA GLU A 489 -10.90 8.03 -14.66
C GLU A 489 -9.61 7.59 -15.36
N HIS A 490 -9.69 6.60 -16.25
CA HIS A 490 -8.58 6.15 -17.10
C HIS A 490 -8.46 7.02 -18.35
N LYS A 491 -7.53 7.99 -18.37
CA LYS A 491 -7.35 8.91 -19.50
C LYS A 491 -6.19 8.50 -20.40
N LEU A 492 -6.44 8.57 -21.71
CA LEU A 492 -5.57 8.05 -22.78
C LEU A 492 -4.25 8.82 -22.99
N LYS A 493 -3.77 9.55 -21.98
CA LYS A 493 -2.49 10.30 -21.96
C LYS A 493 -1.61 9.97 -20.74
N GLU A 494 -1.95 8.95 -19.96
CA GLU A 494 -1.22 8.51 -18.77
C GLU A 494 0.07 7.74 -19.12
N GLY A 495 1.06 8.45 -19.66
CA GLY A 495 2.33 7.92 -20.19
C GLY A 495 3.36 7.40 -19.17
N PHE A 496 2.95 6.96 -17.97
CA PHE A 496 3.83 6.29 -17.00
C PHE A 496 3.06 5.25 -16.17
N GLY A 497 3.10 3.99 -16.61
CA GLY A 497 2.27 2.88 -16.10
C GLY A 497 2.62 2.32 -14.71
N LEU A 498 3.21 3.12 -13.80
CA LEU A 498 3.68 2.67 -12.49
C LEU A 498 2.66 2.82 -11.33
N PHE A 499 1.51 3.48 -11.57
CA PHE A 499 0.49 3.75 -10.54
C PHE A 499 -0.90 3.17 -10.88
N GLY A 500 -0.96 2.03 -11.59
CA GLY A 500 -2.17 1.43 -12.17
C GLY A 500 -3.19 0.78 -11.22
N GLY A 501 -3.41 1.35 -10.03
CA GLY A 501 -4.30 0.82 -8.99
C GLY A 501 -5.65 1.52 -8.81
N SER A 502 -5.77 2.80 -9.19
CA SER A 502 -6.95 3.66 -8.97
C SER A 502 -7.94 3.71 -10.15
N THR A 503 -7.49 3.34 -11.36
CA THR A 503 -8.26 3.40 -12.61
C THR A 503 -8.97 2.09 -12.96
N LYS A 504 -8.69 1.00 -12.24
CA LYS A 504 -9.45 -0.26 -12.30
C LYS A 504 -10.75 -0.10 -11.51
N PHE A 505 -11.85 -0.58 -12.09
CA PHE A 505 -13.15 -0.60 -11.43
C PHE A 505 -13.18 -1.70 -10.35
N PHE A 506 -13.58 -1.34 -9.14
CA PHE A 506 -13.86 -2.28 -8.05
C PHE A 506 -15.18 -1.84 -7.40
N ALA A 507 -16.14 -2.75 -7.27
CA ALA A 507 -17.48 -2.42 -6.77
C ALA A 507 -17.44 -1.84 -5.33
N GLU A 508 -16.61 -2.45 -4.47
CA GLU A 508 -16.35 -2.01 -3.09
C GLU A 508 -15.83 -0.56 -3.02
N ARG A 509 -14.97 -0.15 -3.97
CA ARG A 509 -14.42 1.21 -4.00
C ARG A 509 -15.49 2.24 -4.35
N LEU A 510 -16.41 1.92 -5.26
CA LEU A 510 -17.52 2.82 -5.60
C LEU A 510 -18.44 3.09 -4.38
N VAL A 511 -18.62 2.11 -3.50
CA VAL A 511 -19.36 2.30 -2.23
C VAL A 511 -18.60 3.22 -1.29
N ALA A 512 -17.29 3.05 -1.15
CA ALA A 512 -16.42 3.93 -0.34
C ALA A 512 -16.32 5.37 -0.91
N ASP A 513 -16.37 5.51 -2.24
CA ASP A 513 -16.46 6.82 -2.91
C ASP A 513 -17.77 7.53 -2.56
N GLN A 514 -18.89 6.79 -2.59
CA GLN A 514 -20.21 7.31 -2.24
C GLN A 514 -20.31 7.70 -0.77
N SER A 515 -19.71 6.97 0.17
CA SER A 515 -19.71 7.35 1.58
C SER A 515 -18.90 8.65 1.81
N ILE A 516 -17.72 8.80 1.22
CA ILE A 516 -16.91 10.04 1.34
C ILE A 516 -17.64 11.26 0.76
N LEU A 517 -18.29 11.13 -0.40
CA LEU A 517 -19.13 12.18 -1.01
C LEU A 517 -20.31 12.62 -0.11
N GLN A 518 -20.66 11.80 0.88
CA GLN A 518 -21.81 12.01 1.78
C GLN A 518 -21.36 12.43 3.18
N GLU A 519 -20.20 11.99 3.67
CA GLU A 519 -19.55 12.51 4.88
C GLU A 519 -18.98 13.92 4.66
N GLY A 520 -18.44 14.22 3.48
CA GLY A 520 -17.95 15.56 3.13
C GLY A 520 -19.01 16.66 3.31
N LYS A 521 -20.30 16.32 3.18
CA LYS A 521 -21.42 17.24 3.43
C LYS A 521 -21.62 17.61 4.90
N LYS A 522 -21.06 16.86 5.86
CA LYS A 522 -21.11 17.22 7.30
C LYS A 522 -20.12 18.32 7.67
N TYR A 523 -19.14 18.63 6.81
CA TYR A 523 -18.03 19.56 7.12
C TYR A 523 -18.22 20.99 6.60
N GLN A 524 -19.46 21.51 6.60
CA GLN A 524 -19.73 22.95 6.54
C GLN A 524 -20.84 23.34 7.52
N PHE A 525 -20.58 24.37 8.33
CA PHE A 525 -21.60 25.06 9.13
C PHE A 525 -22.28 26.13 8.27
N GLY A 526 -23.60 26.07 8.18
CA GLY A 526 -24.45 27.02 7.48
C GLY A 526 -25.92 26.63 7.63
N GLU A 527 -26.81 27.61 7.78
CA GLU A 527 -28.20 27.35 8.16
C GLU A 527 -29.00 26.68 7.03
N SER A 528 -29.53 25.48 7.30
CA SER A 528 -30.51 24.78 6.47
C SER A 528 -31.25 23.77 7.33
N THR A 529 -32.24 24.25 8.08
CA THR A 529 -33.06 23.43 8.98
C THR A 529 -33.88 22.43 8.19
N VAL A 530 -33.53 21.14 8.28
CA VAL A 530 -34.40 20.04 7.82
C VAL A 530 -35.19 19.55 9.01
N THR A 531 -36.48 19.87 9.05
CA THR A 531 -37.41 19.40 10.08
C THR A 531 -37.51 17.88 10.08
N VAL A 532 -37.26 17.25 11.23
CA VAL A 532 -37.62 15.86 11.50
C VAL A 532 -39.00 15.86 12.13
N SER A 533 -40.01 15.38 11.40
CA SER A 533 -41.38 15.22 11.88
C SER A 533 -41.73 13.73 11.95
N ASP A 534 -41.78 13.23 13.18
CA ASP A 534 -42.53 12.07 13.70
C ASP A 534 -42.43 10.68 13.02
N ILE A 535 -42.09 9.67 13.83
CA ILE A 535 -43.10 8.73 14.40
C ILE A 535 -42.44 7.94 15.55
N ALA A 536 -42.95 8.16 16.77
CA ALA A 536 -42.49 7.52 17.99
C ALA A 536 -42.86 6.02 18.08
N TYR A 537 -42.42 5.35 19.16
CA TYR A 537 -43.13 4.22 19.76
C TYR A 537 -43.01 4.31 21.28
N SER A 538 -44.12 4.05 21.99
CA SER A 538 -44.29 4.24 23.43
C SER A 538 -43.51 3.23 24.26
N TYR A 539 -42.86 3.72 25.32
CA TYR A 539 -42.43 2.97 26.51
C TYR A 539 -43.03 3.61 27.77
N GLU A 540 -44.36 3.80 27.76
CA GLU A 540 -45.20 4.55 28.71
C GLU A 540 -44.78 4.59 30.19
N GLY A 541 -44.24 3.51 30.75
CA GLY A 541 -43.68 3.51 32.11
C GLY A 541 -42.31 4.19 32.21
N ILE A 542 -41.33 3.73 31.43
CA ILE A 542 -39.92 4.18 31.51
C ILE A 542 -39.74 5.57 30.87
N GLU A 543 -40.51 5.90 29.82
CA GLU A 543 -40.53 7.26 29.26
C GLU A 543 -40.93 8.29 30.31
N LYS A 544 -41.87 7.99 31.22
CA LYS A 544 -42.27 8.93 32.26
C LYS A 544 -41.13 9.22 33.24
N ASP A 545 -40.46 8.19 33.74
CA ASP A 545 -39.32 8.35 34.66
C ASP A 545 -38.12 9.04 34.00
N LEU A 546 -37.83 8.72 32.73
CA LEU A 546 -36.79 9.42 31.95
C LEU A 546 -37.17 10.87 31.64
N LEU A 547 -38.44 11.17 31.37
CA LEU A 547 -38.91 12.54 31.12
C LEU A 547 -38.87 13.37 32.40
N GLU A 548 -39.31 12.83 33.55
CA GLU A 548 -39.14 13.46 34.86
C GLU A 548 -37.64 13.74 35.16
N LEU A 549 -36.75 12.79 34.86
CA LEU A 549 -35.30 12.95 35.00
C LEU A 549 -34.73 14.07 34.10
N VAL A 550 -35.10 14.10 32.82
CA VAL A 550 -34.64 15.11 31.84
C VAL A 550 -35.19 16.50 32.17
N LEU A 551 -36.45 16.60 32.57
CA LEU A 551 -37.09 17.87 32.97
C LEU A 551 -36.57 18.41 34.31
N SER A 552 -35.96 17.58 35.17
CA SER A 552 -35.29 18.04 36.40
C SER A 552 -34.04 18.89 36.16
N LYS A 553 -33.50 18.92 34.94
CA LYS A 553 -32.21 19.53 34.60
C LYS A 553 -32.28 21.07 34.52
N LYS A 554 -31.95 21.76 35.60
CA LYS A 554 -31.83 23.25 35.64
C LYS A 554 -30.37 23.69 35.51
N GLY A 555 -30.10 24.63 34.61
CA GLY A 555 -28.77 25.22 34.43
C GLY A 555 -27.65 24.25 34.02
N GLY A 556 -28.01 23.07 33.50
CA GLY A 556 -27.06 22.00 33.17
C GLY A 556 -26.89 20.95 34.27
N VAL A 557 -27.30 21.23 35.51
CA VAL A 557 -27.22 20.34 36.67
C VAL A 557 -28.56 19.62 36.88
N PHE A 558 -28.52 18.37 37.32
CA PHE A 558 -29.73 17.61 37.68
C PHE A 558 -29.96 17.66 39.19
N ASP A 559 -31.22 17.61 39.63
CA ASP A 559 -31.57 17.46 41.04
C ASP A 559 -31.20 16.05 41.53
N ALA A 560 -30.25 15.94 42.45
CA ALA A 560 -29.72 14.65 42.92
C ALA A 560 -30.78 13.77 43.61
N THR A 561 -31.78 14.37 44.24
CA THR A 561 -32.91 13.68 44.87
C THR A 561 -33.85 13.08 43.83
N MET A 562 -34.20 13.86 42.79
CA MET A 562 -34.96 13.36 41.64
C MET A 562 -34.19 12.28 40.89
N VAL A 563 -32.88 12.48 40.65
CA VAL A 563 -32.02 11.49 39.98
C VAL A 563 -32.01 10.17 40.74
N ASN A 564 -31.71 10.20 42.04
CA ASN A 564 -31.66 8.98 42.85
C ASN A 564 -33.04 8.30 42.95
N GLY A 565 -34.13 9.07 43.03
CA GLY A 565 -35.50 8.55 43.02
C GLY A 565 -35.87 7.86 41.70
N SER A 566 -35.67 8.53 40.56
CA SER A 566 -35.96 7.98 39.23
C SER A 566 -35.06 6.79 38.89
N VAL A 567 -33.76 6.86 39.23
CA VAL A 567 -32.83 5.73 39.09
C VAL A 567 -33.28 4.55 39.96
N ALA A 568 -33.72 4.77 41.19
CA ALA A 568 -34.25 3.71 42.05
C ALA A 568 -35.54 3.07 41.48
N ARG A 569 -36.46 3.85 40.90
CA ARG A 569 -37.67 3.32 40.23
C ARG A 569 -37.33 2.50 38.99
N ILE A 570 -36.48 3.02 38.11
CA ILE A 570 -35.99 2.31 36.92
C ILE A 570 -35.24 1.03 37.32
N THR A 571 -34.38 1.09 38.35
CA THR A 571 -33.63 -0.08 38.86
C THR A 571 -34.54 -1.12 39.50
N ALA A 572 -35.58 -0.71 40.23
CA ALA A 572 -36.58 -1.63 40.77
C ALA A 572 -37.34 -2.36 39.63
N HIS A 573 -37.82 -1.62 38.63
CA HIS A 573 -38.54 -2.17 37.48
C HIS A 573 -37.68 -3.11 36.60
N LEU A 574 -36.36 -2.90 36.58
CA LEU A 574 -35.40 -3.82 35.97
C LEU A 574 -35.16 -5.07 36.84
N ASN A 575 -34.99 -4.90 38.16
CA ASN A 575 -34.79 -6.01 39.10
C ASN A 575 -35.99 -6.95 39.20
N GLU A 576 -37.22 -6.47 39.02
CA GLU A 576 -38.45 -7.29 39.00
C GLU A 576 -38.44 -8.42 37.95
N ARG A 577 -37.55 -8.34 36.94
CA ARG A 577 -37.42 -9.35 35.87
C ARG A 577 -36.35 -10.42 36.13
N GLY A 578 -35.65 -10.36 37.26
CA GLY A 578 -34.61 -11.31 37.65
C GLY A 578 -33.27 -11.04 36.96
N ASN A 579 -32.22 -10.82 37.76
CA ASN A 579 -30.87 -10.67 37.25
C ASN A 579 -30.31 -12.04 36.84
N LEU A 580 -30.05 -12.20 35.54
CA LEU A 580 -29.27 -13.32 35.01
C LEU A 580 -27.80 -13.10 35.36
N PHE A 581 -27.17 -14.06 36.03
CA PHE A 581 -25.74 -14.04 36.32
C PHE A 581 -24.97 -14.76 35.21
N ALA A 582 -23.76 -14.28 34.92
CA ALA A 582 -22.87 -14.88 33.93
C ALA A 582 -22.11 -16.08 34.53
N SER A 583 -22.22 -17.23 33.88
CA SER A 583 -21.22 -18.28 33.92
C SER A 583 -20.35 -18.13 32.65
N VAL A 584 -19.05 -18.39 32.76
CA VAL A 584 -18.11 -18.28 31.64
C VAL A 584 -17.35 -19.59 31.55
N LYS A 585 -17.99 -20.62 30.97
CA LYS A 585 -17.33 -21.93 30.80
C LYS A 585 -15.96 -21.78 30.15
N SER A 586 -14.99 -22.49 30.70
CA SER A 586 -13.65 -22.71 30.14
C SER A 586 -13.63 -23.65 28.92
N ASP A 587 -14.79 -23.91 28.31
CA ASP A 587 -14.99 -24.87 27.21
C ASP A 587 -14.74 -24.17 25.86
N TYR A 588 -13.56 -23.57 25.73
CA TYR A 588 -13.09 -22.94 24.51
C TYR A 588 -12.80 -24.03 23.47
N ASP A 589 -13.60 -24.11 22.40
CA ASP A 589 -13.25 -24.90 21.19
C ASP A 589 -12.14 -24.17 20.40
N VAL A 590 -10.93 -24.15 20.98
CA VAL A 590 -9.74 -23.56 20.37
C VAL A 590 -9.24 -24.53 19.31
N GLN A 591 -9.59 -24.27 18.05
CA GLN A 591 -9.05 -25.03 16.91
C GLN A 591 -7.61 -24.59 16.60
N GLY A 592 -6.71 -24.86 17.54
CA GLY A 592 -5.27 -24.59 17.50
C GLY A 592 -4.77 -23.95 18.80
N ASP A 593 -4.33 -24.76 19.77
CA ASP A 593 -3.79 -24.28 21.05
C ASP A 593 -2.53 -23.40 20.87
N VAL A 594 -2.70 -22.07 20.88
CA VAL A 594 -1.58 -21.11 20.87
C VAL A 594 -1.69 -20.13 22.03
N THR A 595 -2.77 -19.35 22.17
CA THR A 595 -2.95 -18.39 23.27
C THR A 595 -3.37 -19.06 24.58
N LEU A 596 -2.78 -18.63 25.69
CA LEU A 596 -3.15 -19.10 27.03
C LEU A 596 -4.50 -18.51 27.49
N ASP A 597 -5.36 -19.32 28.10
CA ASP A 597 -6.67 -18.93 28.64
C ASP A 597 -6.64 -17.63 29.48
N ASN A 598 -5.67 -17.50 30.39
CA ASN A 598 -5.54 -16.31 31.24
C ASN A 598 -5.30 -15.00 30.45
N VAL A 599 -4.77 -15.07 29.22
CA VAL A 599 -4.59 -13.93 28.32
C VAL A 599 -5.92 -13.45 27.73
N ILE A 600 -6.85 -14.38 27.50
CA ILE A 600 -8.21 -14.14 27.02
C ILE A 600 -9.07 -13.62 28.18
N ARG A 601 -9.09 -14.34 29.31
CA ARG A 601 -9.92 -14.01 30.50
C ARG A 601 -9.69 -12.59 31.01
N ARG A 602 -8.43 -12.15 31.17
CA ARG A 602 -8.08 -10.79 31.63
C ARG A 602 -8.49 -9.66 30.68
N LYS A 603 -9.03 -9.98 29.49
CA LYS A 603 -9.54 -9.00 28.51
C LYS A 603 -11.05 -8.97 28.42
N LEU A 604 -11.75 -9.92 29.04
CA LEU A 604 -13.20 -9.86 29.19
C LEU A 604 -13.59 -8.63 30.04
N GLY A 605 -14.73 -8.02 29.72
CA GLY A 605 -15.39 -7.01 30.54
C GLY A 605 -16.48 -7.59 31.45
N ILE A 606 -16.53 -8.92 31.57
CA ILE A 606 -17.50 -9.68 32.35
C ILE A 606 -16.85 -10.98 32.85
N HIS A 607 -17.09 -11.33 34.10
CA HIS A 607 -16.50 -12.47 34.80
C HIS A 607 -17.57 -13.45 35.29
N GLU A 608 -17.14 -14.58 35.83
CA GLU A 608 -18.03 -15.55 36.48
C GLU A 608 -18.66 -14.92 37.74
N GLY A 609 -20.00 -14.92 37.80
CA GLY A 609 -20.78 -14.28 38.86
C GLY A 609 -21.17 -12.82 38.61
N ASP A 610 -20.67 -12.16 37.57
CA ASP A 610 -21.13 -10.81 37.19
C ASP A 610 -22.59 -10.87 36.68
N VAL A 611 -23.32 -9.74 36.76
CA VAL A 611 -24.64 -9.63 36.13
C VAL A 611 -24.49 -9.59 34.61
N TYR A 612 -25.23 -10.44 33.90
CA TYR A 612 -25.19 -10.55 32.45
C TYR A 612 -25.54 -9.22 31.77
N SER A 613 -24.58 -8.68 31.02
CA SER A 613 -24.70 -7.41 30.30
C SER A 613 -24.26 -7.57 28.85
N THR A 614 -25.19 -7.36 27.92
CA THR A 614 -24.91 -7.34 26.47
C THR A 614 -23.91 -6.25 26.09
N GLY A 615 -23.87 -5.15 26.86
CA GLY A 615 -22.86 -4.10 26.72
C GLY A 615 -21.46 -4.60 27.08
N ALA A 616 -21.33 -5.31 28.21
CA ALA A 616 -20.08 -5.89 28.67
C ALA A 616 -19.58 -7.00 27.73
N VAL A 617 -20.46 -7.93 27.32
CA VAL A 617 -20.13 -9.00 26.35
C VAL A 617 -19.64 -8.42 25.02
N ARG A 618 -20.30 -7.38 24.49
CA ARG A 618 -19.84 -6.68 23.29
C ARG A 618 -18.50 -5.98 23.48
N GLN A 619 -18.22 -5.44 24.68
CA GLN A 619 -16.92 -4.86 25.01
C GLN A 619 -15.83 -5.94 25.12
N SER A 620 -16.13 -7.11 25.70
CA SER A 620 -15.23 -8.29 25.68
C SER A 620 -14.87 -8.68 24.25
N ARG A 621 -15.88 -8.88 23.39
CA ARG A 621 -15.66 -9.24 21.97
C ARG A 621 -14.77 -8.23 21.27
N LYS A 622 -15.04 -6.93 21.45
CA LYS A 622 -14.20 -5.87 20.87
C LYS A 622 -12.78 -5.89 21.41
N ARG A 623 -12.57 -6.01 22.73
CA ARG A 623 -11.24 -6.08 23.34
C ARG A 623 -10.42 -7.27 22.83
N LEU A 624 -11.05 -8.42 22.61
CA LEU A 624 -10.40 -9.61 22.04
C LEU A 624 -10.04 -9.43 20.55
N ALA A 625 -10.90 -8.77 19.77
CA ALA A 625 -10.58 -8.42 18.38
C ALA A 625 -9.47 -7.35 18.29
N ASP A 626 -9.52 -6.32 19.15
CA ASP A 626 -8.52 -5.25 19.27
C ASP A 626 -7.12 -5.76 19.69
N MET A 627 -7.01 -6.99 20.21
CA MET A 627 -5.70 -7.62 20.50
C MET A 627 -4.91 -7.99 19.23
N ASP A 628 -5.57 -8.10 18.08
CA ASP A 628 -4.91 -8.43 16.81
C ASP A 628 -4.20 -9.83 16.84
N PHE A 629 -4.72 -10.75 17.68
CA PHE A 629 -4.25 -12.14 17.81
C PHE A 629 -5.12 -13.15 17.06
N PHE A 630 -6.41 -12.86 16.90
CA PHE A 630 -7.40 -13.78 16.35
C PHE A 630 -7.87 -13.31 14.96
N GLU A 631 -8.17 -14.26 14.07
CA GLU A 631 -8.79 -13.99 12.77
C GLU A 631 -10.31 -13.76 12.92
N THR A 632 -10.95 -14.51 13.82
CA THR A 632 -12.36 -14.37 14.19
C THR A 632 -12.54 -14.51 15.70
N VAL A 633 -13.47 -13.75 16.27
CA VAL A 633 -13.89 -13.83 17.68
C VAL A 633 -15.42 -13.85 17.69
N ASP A 634 -16.02 -14.93 18.17
CA ASP A 634 -17.46 -15.12 18.35
C ASP A 634 -17.82 -15.35 19.82
N VAL A 635 -19.08 -15.09 20.17
CA VAL A 635 -19.62 -15.38 21.51
C VAL A 635 -20.96 -16.08 21.38
N GLU A 636 -21.04 -17.34 21.82
CA GLU A 636 -22.32 -18.02 22.02
C GLU A 636 -22.81 -17.77 23.43
N THR A 637 -24.10 -17.43 23.53
CA THR A 637 -24.80 -17.20 24.80
C THR A 637 -25.83 -18.30 25.01
N GLN A 638 -25.65 -19.15 26.01
CA GLN A 638 -26.55 -20.28 26.29
C GLN A 638 -27.22 -20.11 27.66
N LYS A 639 -28.53 -19.90 27.71
CA LYS A 639 -29.26 -19.78 28.98
C LYS A 639 -29.33 -21.15 29.68
N ILE A 640 -28.70 -21.28 30.85
CA ILE A 640 -28.70 -22.51 31.66
C ILE A 640 -29.95 -22.57 32.55
N SER A 641 -30.34 -21.44 33.15
CA SER A 641 -31.52 -21.32 34.02
C SER A 641 -32.13 -19.92 33.95
N ASP A 642 -33.24 -19.70 34.65
CA ASP A 642 -33.84 -18.37 34.81
C ASP A 642 -32.99 -17.37 35.62
N SER A 643 -31.85 -17.81 36.17
CA SER A 643 -30.87 -16.97 36.87
C SER A 643 -29.43 -17.10 36.36
N LEU A 644 -29.15 -17.95 35.36
CA LEU A 644 -27.78 -18.24 34.91
C LEU A 644 -27.67 -18.35 33.38
N VAL A 645 -26.69 -17.64 32.82
CA VAL A 645 -26.37 -17.61 31.38
C VAL A 645 -24.91 -17.97 31.18
N ASP A 646 -24.64 -18.95 30.33
CA ASP A 646 -23.30 -19.32 29.90
C ASP A 646 -22.82 -18.44 28.74
N LEU A 647 -21.51 -18.17 28.72
CA LEU A 647 -20.84 -17.36 27.70
C LEU A 647 -19.62 -18.11 27.16
N ASN A 648 -19.78 -18.75 25.99
CA ASN A 648 -18.68 -19.42 25.29
C ASN A 648 -18.06 -18.47 24.26
N PHE A 649 -16.80 -18.06 24.49
CA PHE A 649 -16.03 -17.22 23.58
C PHE A 649 -15.22 -18.11 22.62
N ARG A 650 -15.67 -18.29 21.38
CA ARG A 650 -14.90 -19.03 20.37
C ARG A 650 -13.97 -18.10 19.61
N VAL A 651 -12.69 -18.46 19.53
CA VAL A 651 -11.66 -17.70 18.84
C VAL A 651 -10.93 -18.58 17.83
N LYS A 652 -10.53 -17.98 16.70
CA LYS A 652 -9.66 -18.60 15.71
C LYS A 652 -8.31 -17.90 15.73
N GLU A 653 -7.24 -18.63 16.08
CA GLU A 653 -5.87 -18.10 16.08
C GLU A 653 -5.42 -17.62 14.70
N ARG A 654 -4.48 -16.66 14.70
CA ARG A 654 -3.82 -16.17 13.48
C ARG A 654 -2.32 -16.00 13.70
N GLY A 655 -1.57 -15.79 12.61
CA GLY A 655 -0.16 -15.37 12.71
C GLY A 655 -0.01 -14.01 13.40
N THR A 656 0.61 -14.01 14.58
CA THR A 656 0.89 -12.82 15.42
C THR A 656 2.31 -12.25 15.23
N GLY A 657 3.17 -13.01 14.55
CA GLY A 657 4.48 -12.59 14.07
C GLY A 657 4.44 -11.66 12.87
N SER A 658 5.30 -10.64 12.91
CA SER A 658 5.51 -9.63 11.87
C SER A 658 7.01 -9.53 11.52
N PHE A 659 7.30 -9.27 10.25
CA PHE A 659 8.66 -9.17 9.71
C PHE A 659 8.76 -8.07 8.67
N ASP A 660 9.45 -7.00 9.01
CA ASP A 660 9.53 -5.78 8.21
C ASP A 660 10.97 -5.51 7.77
N ILE A 661 11.16 -5.32 6.46
CA ILE A 661 12.42 -4.82 5.90
C ILE A 661 12.17 -3.40 5.37
N GLY A 662 12.75 -2.42 6.05
CA GLY A 662 12.72 -1.02 5.63
C GLY A 662 14.02 -0.61 4.93
N ALA A 663 13.90 0.21 3.90
CA ALA A 663 15.03 0.92 3.31
C ALA A 663 14.63 2.36 3.02
N GLY A 664 15.53 3.31 3.30
CA GLY A 664 15.32 4.74 3.01
C GLY A 664 16.65 5.49 2.97
N PHE A 665 16.58 6.79 2.70
CA PHE A 665 17.76 7.63 2.52
C PHE A 665 17.55 9.00 3.17
N SER A 666 18.55 9.52 3.87
CA SER A 666 18.59 10.93 4.29
C SER A 666 19.93 11.57 3.95
N SER A 667 19.92 12.87 3.71
CA SER A 667 21.12 13.72 3.62
C SER A 667 22.08 13.61 4.82
N GLU A 668 21.58 13.17 5.97
CA GLU A 668 22.27 13.23 7.27
C GLU A 668 22.83 11.88 7.73
N SER A 669 22.18 10.78 7.30
CA SER A 669 22.50 9.40 7.70
C SER A 669 22.87 8.52 6.49
N GLY A 670 22.76 9.06 5.28
CA GLY A 670 22.95 8.32 4.04
C GLY A 670 21.86 7.29 3.79
N LEU A 671 22.24 6.15 3.21
CA LEU A 671 21.36 4.99 3.09
C LEU A 671 21.11 4.37 4.48
N VAL A 672 19.84 4.13 4.81
CA VAL A 672 19.39 3.48 6.05
C VAL A 672 18.63 2.21 5.71
N GLY A 673 19.14 1.06 6.19
CA GLY A 673 18.40 -0.19 6.25
C GLY A 673 17.82 -0.42 7.65
N LYS A 674 16.61 -0.98 7.72
CA LYS A 674 15.96 -1.48 8.94
C LYS A 674 15.51 -2.94 8.72
N ILE A 675 15.61 -3.76 9.76
CA ILE A 675 14.98 -5.07 9.86
C ILE A 675 14.29 -5.13 11.23
N SER A 676 12.98 -5.38 11.25
CA SER A 676 12.20 -5.62 12.46
C SER A 676 11.62 -7.03 12.42
N VAL A 677 11.74 -7.76 13.53
CA VAL A 677 11.06 -9.05 13.77
C VAL A 677 10.27 -8.88 15.05
N ARG A 678 8.94 -8.98 15.01
CA ARG A 678 8.08 -8.74 16.17
C ARG A 678 7.00 -9.81 16.29
N GLU A 679 7.11 -10.62 17.32
CA GLU A 679 6.09 -11.57 17.74
C GLU A 679 5.27 -10.94 18.87
N ARG A 680 3.98 -10.69 18.65
CA ARG A 680 3.09 -10.00 19.60
C ARG A 680 2.49 -10.96 20.66
N ASN A 681 2.50 -12.27 20.43
CA ASN A 681 1.93 -13.29 21.31
C ASN A 681 2.92 -14.44 21.61
N ALA A 682 4.15 -14.09 21.99
CA ALA A 682 5.22 -15.04 22.24
C ALA A 682 4.83 -16.06 23.34
N PHE A 683 4.96 -17.35 23.00
CA PHE A 683 4.59 -18.50 23.84
C PHE A 683 3.12 -18.49 24.28
N GLY A 684 2.22 -17.83 23.55
CA GLY A 684 0.80 -17.73 23.89
C GLY A 684 0.48 -16.81 25.07
N ALA A 685 1.49 -16.21 25.70
CA ALA A 685 1.35 -15.47 26.95
C ALA A 685 0.91 -14.00 26.76
N GLY A 686 0.54 -13.61 25.53
CA GLY A 686 0.32 -12.23 25.14
C GLY A 686 1.53 -11.33 25.41
N LYS A 687 2.75 -11.90 25.41
CA LYS A 687 4.01 -11.19 25.59
C LYS A 687 4.57 -10.83 24.22
N MET A 688 5.04 -9.60 24.05
CA MET A 688 5.73 -9.21 22.84
C MET A 688 7.22 -9.52 22.96
N VAL A 689 7.79 -10.13 21.92
CA VAL A 689 9.23 -10.16 21.66
C VAL A 689 9.48 -9.37 20.38
N ALA A 690 10.32 -8.33 20.46
CA ALA A 690 10.72 -7.52 19.32
C ALA A 690 12.25 -7.51 19.18
N PHE A 691 12.73 -7.70 17.96
CA PHE A 691 14.13 -7.51 17.57
C PHE A 691 14.17 -6.47 16.45
N ASP A 692 14.80 -5.33 16.72
CA ASP A 692 14.86 -4.18 15.82
C ASP A 692 16.34 -3.86 15.52
N LEU A 693 16.74 -4.01 14.25
CA LEU A 693 18.09 -3.75 13.74
C LEU A 693 18.05 -2.62 12.71
N SER A 694 18.88 -1.58 12.88
CA SER A 694 19.08 -0.53 11.86
C SER A 694 20.55 -0.28 11.57
N ARG A 695 20.86 -0.03 10.30
CA ARG A 695 22.20 0.36 9.82
C ARG A 695 22.05 1.52 8.86
N SER A 696 22.48 2.70 9.29
CA SER A 696 22.72 3.84 8.40
C SER A 696 24.17 3.81 7.89
N MET A 697 24.66 4.84 7.21
CA MET A 697 26.10 4.98 6.94
C MET A 697 26.88 5.30 8.23
N THR A 698 26.36 6.18 9.08
CA THR A 698 27.05 6.73 10.27
C THR A 698 26.71 6.02 11.59
N SER A 699 25.71 5.13 11.61
CA SER A 699 25.28 4.40 12.81
C SER A 699 24.86 2.95 12.53
N LEU A 700 24.98 2.12 13.57
CA LEU A 700 24.44 0.77 13.70
C LEU A 700 23.70 0.69 15.04
N SER A 701 22.47 0.21 15.06
CA SER A 701 21.68 0.03 16.29
C SER A 701 20.96 -1.31 16.27
N GLY A 702 20.96 -2.04 17.39
CA GLY A 702 20.15 -3.23 17.58
C GLY A 702 19.50 -3.23 18.96
N THR A 703 18.22 -3.58 19.05
CA THR A 703 17.56 -3.91 20.33
C THR A 703 16.91 -5.28 20.26
N LEU A 704 16.78 -5.90 21.43
CA LEU A 704 15.96 -7.08 21.66
C LEU A 704 15.14 -6.82 22.93
N ASP A 705 13.84 -6.59 22.75
CA ASP A 705 12.91 -6.16 23.78
C ASP A 705 11.85 -7.26 24.06
N LEU A 706 11.73 -7.66 25.32
CA LEU A 706 10.65 -8.51 25.83
C LEU A 706 9.68 -7.63 26.63
N VAL A 707 8.43 -7.53 26.20
CA VAL A 707 7.38 -6.75 26.89
C VAL A 707 6.26 -7.67 27.36
N THR A 708 6.01 -7.68 28.67
CA THR A 708 4.82 -8.29 29.27
C THR A 708 3.77 -7.21 29.53
N PRO A 709 2.66 -7.16 28.78
CA PRO A 709 1.54 -6.29 29.08
C PRO A 709 0.72 -6.84 30.25
N ASN A 710 0.02 -5.93 30.94
CA ASN A 710 -0.86 -6.20 32.07
C ASN A 710 -0.18 -7.02 33.19
N VAL A 711 0.89 -6.44 33.76
CA VAL A 711 1.59 -6.99 34.92
C VAL A 711 0.74 -6.79 36.18
N LEU A 712 0.62 -7.86 36.99
CA LEU A 712 -0.23 -7.90 38.19
C LEU A 712 -1.68 -7.44 37.89
N ASP A 713 -2.18 -7.83 36.72
CA ASP A 713 -3.53 -7.54 36.19
C ASP A 713 -3.93 -6.05 36.17
N SER A 714 -2.93 -5.16 36.19
CA SER A 714 -3.07 -3.72 36.02
C SER A 714 -2.96 -3.28 34.54
N ASP A 715 -3.17 -2.01 34.23
CA ASP A 715 -2.86 -1.43 32.90
C ASP A 715 -1.37 -1.07 32.70
N VAL A 716 -0.48 -1.58 33.58
CA VAL A 716 0.98 -1.41 33.44
C VAL A 716 1.58 -2.56 32.60
N ALA A 717 2.32 -2.19 31.56
CA ALA A 717 3.23 -3.10 30.86
C ALA A 717 4.66 -2.97 31.42
N PHE A 718 5.37 -4.10 31.48
CA PHE A 718 6.79 -4.16 31.85
C PHE A 718 7.63 -4.67 30.68
N GLY A 719 8.56 -3.84 30.22
CA GLY A 719 9.57 -4.19 29.23
C GLY A 719 10.93 -4.44 29.87
N VAL A 720 11.65 -5.44 29.37
CA VAL A 720 13.08 -5.65 29.59
C VAL A 720 13.73 -5.75 28.22
N GLY A 721 14.70 -4.88 27.93
CA GLY A 721 15.33 -4.80 26.62
C GLY A 721 16.84 -4.65 26.70
N VAL A 722 17.57 -5.47 25.94
CA VAL A 722 19.01 -5.28 25.71
C VAL A 722 19.21 -4.46 24.44
N PHE A 723 20.17 -3.54 24.46
CA PHE A 723 20.43 -2.64 23.34
C PHE A 723 21.93 -2.49 23.07
N TYR A 724 22.23 -2.30 21.79
CA TYR A 724 23.55 -1.94 21.28
C TYR A 724 23.38 -0.78 20.30
N SER A 725 24.24 0.24 20.39
CA SER A 725 24.35 1.26 19.34
C SER A 725 25.78 1.75 19.19
N GLN A 726 26.27 1.74 17.95
CA GLN A 726 27.52 2.34 17.54
C GLN A 726 27.21 3.53 16.64
N GLN A 727 27.87 4.66 16.88
CA GLN A 727 27.68 5.90 16.13
C GLN A 727 29.04 6.58 15.90
N GLY A 728 29.40 6.81 14.64
CA GLY A 728 30.50 7.70 14.30
C GLY A 728 30.08 9.17 14.48
N SER A 729 31.01 10.02 14.89
CA SER A 729 30.74 11.46 15.03
C SER A 729 30.39 12.10 13.67
N PRO A 730 29.51 13.10 13.61
CA PRO A 730 29.22 13.81 12.37
C PRO A 730 30.47 14.53 11.85
N SER A 731 30.95 14.15 10.66
CA SER A 731 32.12 14.78 10.04
C SER A 731 31.91 16.28 9.86
N SER A 732 32.93 17.07 10.22
CA SER A 732 32.93 18.52 10.02
C SER A 732 33.18 18.95 8.57
N SER A 733 33.57 18.01 7.67
CA SER A 733 34.02 18.30 6.30
C SER A 733 32.87 18.50 5.28
N GLY A 734 31.92 19.39 5.60
CA GLY A 734 30.86 19.86 4.70
C GLY A 734 29.48 19.24 4.93
N GLY A 735 28.43 19.90 4.42
CA GLY A 735 27.02 19.46 4.53
C GLY A 735 26.68 18.26 3.64
N THR A 736 25.43 18.16 3.17
CA THR A 736 24.88 17.06 2.35
C THR A 736 25.82 16.56 1.24
N LEU A 737 26.53 17.47 0.56
CA LEU A 737 27.55 17.13 -0.45
C LEU A 737 28.82 16.48 0.12
N GLY A 738 29.29 16.92 1.29
CA GLY A 738 30.49 16.39 1.96
C GLY A 738 30.26 14.96 2.43
N GLY A 739 29.20 14.73 3.20
CA GLY A 739 28.84 13.39 3.70
C GLY A 739 28.54 12.36 2.60
N LEU A 740 28.14 12.80 1.40
CA LEU A 740 27.93 11.93 0.23
C LEU A 740 29.21 11.57 -0.53
N LEU A 741 30.32 12.28 -0.31
CA LEU A 741 31.50 12.24 -1.20
C LEU A 741 32.83 12.02 -0.48
N SER A 742 32.93 12.39 0.80
CA SER A 742 34.08 12.16 1.66
C SER A 742 34.06 10.74 2.25
N SER A 743 35.22 10.09 2.25
CA SER A 743 35.52 8.90 3.06
C SER A 743 35.79 9.22 4.54
N SER A 744 35.75 10.51 4.91
CA SER A 744 36.13 10.98 6.24
C SER A 744 35.34 10.25 7.33
N GLU A 745 36.03 9.39 8.08
CA GLU A 745 35.46 8.81 9.29
C GLU A 745 35.12 9.92 10.29
N GLY A 746 34.13 9.66 11.15
CA GLY A 746 33.87 10.54 12.28
C GLY A 746 35.11 10.59 13.17
N SER A 747 35.54 11.79 13.57
CA SER A 747 36.74 12.01 14.38
C SER A 747 36.75 11.33 15.75
N PHE A 748 35.62 10.75 16.16
CA PHE A 748 35.54 9.68 17.14
C PHE A 748 34.40 8.71 16.79
N SER A 749 34.48 7.49 17.31
CA SER A 749 33.36 6.56 17.41
C SER A 749 32.86 6.49 18.84
N SER A 750 31.54 6.40 19.03
CA SER A 750 30.94 6.06 20.31
C SER A 750 30.20 4.73 20.22
N THR A 751 30.41 3.87 21.22
CA THR A 751 29.70 2.60 21.39
C THR A 751 28.94 2.63 22.70
N ASN A 752 27.65 2.31 22.64
CA ASN A 752 26.77 2.08 23.78
C ASN A 752 26.31 0.62 23.76
N ALA A 753 26.35 -0.06 24.90
CA ALA A 753 25.73 -1.37 25.08
C ALA A 753 25.12 -1.45 26.48
N GLY A 754 23.93 -2.00 26.63
CA GLY A 754 23.28 -1.99 27.94
C GLY A 754 22.02 -2.84 28.06
N LEU A 755 21.55 -2.91 29.31
CA LEU A 755 20.25 -3.42 29.70
C LEU A 755 19.35 -2.24 30.06
N SER A 756 18.08 -2.32 29.67
CA SER A 756 17.04 -1.39 30.08
C SER A 756 15.83 -2.15 30.63
N THR A 757 15.14 -1.52 31.58
CA THR A 757 13.82 -1.93 32.04
C THR A 757 12.86 -0.75 31.96
N ARG A 758 11.59 -1.01 31.67
CA ARG A 758 10.58 0.04 31.48
C ARG A 758 9.23 -0.41 32.02
N LEU A 759 8.64 0.40 32.89
CA LEU A 759 7.22 0.32 33.23
C LEU A 759 6.48 1.38 32.42
N SER A 760 5.35 1.05 31.82
CA SER A 760 4.55 2.00 31.03
C SER A 760 3.06 1.74 31.15
N CYS A 761 2.27 2.80 31.29
CA CYS A 761 0.81 2.75 31.35
C CYS A 761 0.18 3.98 30.67
N ASN A 762 -1.09 3.86 30.31
CA ASN A 762 -1.90 5.01 29.91
C ASN A 762 -2.54 5.61 31.17
N LEU A 763 -2.26 6.88 31.46
CA LEU A 763 -2.89 7.62 32.55
C LEU A 763 -4.28 8.15 32.14
N THR A 764 -4.47 8.43 30.84
CA THR A 764 -5.75 8.71 30.18
C THR A 764 -5.69 8.26 28.72
N ASP A 765 -6.82 8.28 28.02
CA ASP A 765 -6.92 8.02 26.57
C ASP A 765 -6.01 8.91 25.69
N SER A 766 -5.47 10.01 26.24
CA SER A 766 -4.58 10.93 25.55
C SER A 766 -3.21 11.09 26.22
N VAL A 767 -2.95 10.46 27.37
CA VAL A 767 -1.68 10.61 28.13
C VAL A 767 -1.11 9.24 28.48
N ALA A 768 0.05 8.92 27.90
CA ALA A 768 0.87 7.77 28.29
C ALA A 768 2.04 8.21 29.18
N ALA A 769 2.35 7.41 30.19
CA ALA A 769 3.49 7.60 31.08
C ALA A 769 4.41 6.37 31.04
N SER A 770 5.70 6.59 31.18
CA SER A 770 6.68 5.51 31.36
C SER A 770 7.77 5.89 32.34
N LEU A 771 8.13 4.97 33.22
CA LEU A 771 9.33 4.99 34.05
C LEU A 771 10.31 4.00 33.44
N GLN A 772 11.56 4.42 33.23
CA GLN A 772 12.62 3.56 32.71
C GLN A 772 13.86 3.61 33.60
N TYR A 773 14.54 2.48 33.69
CA TYR A 773 15.89 2.37 34.22
C TYR A 773 16.78 1.77 33.13
N TYR A 774 18.04 2.19 33.07
CA TYR A 774 19.03 1.49 32.27
C TYR A 774 20.39 1.44 32.96
N TYR A 775 21.14 0.40 32.61
CA TYR A 775 22.57 0.25 32.92
C TYR A 775 23.33 0.07 31.61
N LYS A 776 24.16 1.06 31.27
CA LYS A 776 24.75 1.23 29.93
C LYS A 776 26.27 1.40 30.03
N TYR A 777 27.01 0.47 29.45
CA TYR A 777 28.39 0.70 29.06
C TYR A 777 28.42 1.73 27.92
N HIS A 778 29.21 2.78 28.09
CA HIS A 778 29.44 3.84 27.11
C HIS A 778 30.95 3.99 26.91
N SER A 779 31.40 4.02 25.66
CA SER A 779 32.81 4.24 25.35
C SER A 779 32.95 5.16 24.15
N ILE A 780 33.98 6.02 24.21
CA ILE A 780 34.44 6.87 23.12
C ILE A 780 35.85 6.36 22.76
N HIS A 781 36.04 6.03 21.49
CA HIS A 781 37.23 5.37 20.96
C HIS A 781 37.41 5.70 19.47
N ASN A 782 38.46 5.18 18.83
CA ASN A 782 38.82 5.51 17.43
C ASN A 782 38.91 7.03 17.22
N ILE A 783 39.60 7.74 18.12
CA ILE A 783 39.74 9.19 18.05
C ILE A 783 40.87 9.55 17.08
N GLY A 784 40.59 10.39 16.09
CA GLY A 784 41.57 10.76 15.06
C GLY A 784 42.74 11.58 15.62
N GLU A 785 43.94 11.42 15.06
CA GLU A 785 45.13 12.17 15.48
C GLU A 785 44.95 13.69 15.33
N SER A 786 44.14 14.14 14.37
CA SER A 786 43.78 15.55 14.16
C SER A 786 42.56 16.04 14.95
N ALA A 787 41.90 15.17 15.74
CA ALA A 787 40.70 15.52 16.50
C ALA A 787 40.99 16.51 17.63
N SER A 788 39.97 17.27 18.02
CA SER A 788 39.98 18.27 19.08
C SER A 788 40.49 17.71 20.40
N ILE A 789 41.26 18.51 21.14
CA ILE A 789 41.65 18.19 22.50
C ILE A 789 40.41 17.97 23.40
N TYR A 790 39.35 18.75 23.19
CA TYR A 790 38.06 18.59 23.88
C TYR A 790 37.33 17.27 23.57
N ILE A 791 37.76 16.52 22.54
CA ILE A 791 37.27 15.17 22.22
C ILE A 791 38.23 14.11 22.80
N LYS A 792 39.54 14.31 22.64
CA LYS A 792 40.59 13.41 23.17
C LYS A 792 40.56 13.28 24.70
N GLU A 793 40.31 14.37 25.43
CA GLU A 793 40.08 14.38 26.90
C GLU A 793 38.84 13.56 27.35
N GLN A 794 38.10 12.98 26.41
CA GLN A 794 36.88 12.21 26.64
C GLN A 794 36.98 10.77 26.11
N GLU A 795 38.16 10.33 25.67
CA GLU A 795 38.44 8.91 25.45
C GLU A 795 38.23 8.12 26.74
N GLY A 796 37.67 6.91 26.64
CA GLY A 796 37.59 5.99 27.76
C GLY A 796 36.34 5.12 27.78
N ARG A 797 36.05 4.63 28.99
CA ARG A 797 34.98 3.68 29.29
C ARG A 797 34.22 4.15 30.52
N HIS A 798 32.92 4.29 30.37
CA HIS A 798 31.99 4.78 31.39
C HIS A 798 30.83 3.81 31.56
N PHE A 799 30.28 3.77 32.76
CA PHE A 799 29.06 3.04 33.10
C PHE A 799 28.02 4.04 33.56
N ASP A 800 26.96 4.16 32.78
CA ASP A 800 25.86 5.09 32.93
C ASP A 800 24.67 4.32 33.51
N SER A 801 24.37 4.56 34.79
CA SER A 801 23.28 3.94 35.53
C SER A 801 22.26 5.01 35.86
N ALA A 802 21.10 4.94 35.19
CA ALA A 802 20.16 6.06 35.15
C ALA A 802 18.70 5.63 35.26
N VAL A 803 17.94 6.38 36.06
CA VAL A 803 16.47 6.30 36.13
C VAL A 803 15.90 7.54 35.44
N GLY A 804 14.87 7.37 34.63
CA GLY A 804 14.17 8.48 34.00
C GLY A 804 12.70 8.20 33.76
N TYR A 805 11.92 9.25 33.52
CA TYR A 805 10.52 9.15 33.14
C TYR A 805 10.27 9.84 31.80
N SER A 806 9.22 9.42 31.10
CA SER A 806 8.68 10.10 29.93
C SER A 806 7.17 10.19 30.03
N LEU A 807 6.63 11.37 29.78
CA LEU A 807 5.20 11.63 29.58
C LEU A 807 4.98 11.95 28.10
N VAL A 808 3.96 11.34 27.51
CA VAL A 808 3.56 11.56 26.11
C VAL A 808 2.08 11.90 26.09
N TYR A 809 1.75 13.05 25.51
CA TYR A 809 0.37 13.48 25.25
C TYR A 809 0.09 13.43 23.74
N SER A 810 -1.06 12.90 23.34
CA SER A 810 -1.50 12.89 21.94
C SER A 810 -3.00 13.12 21.81
N SER A 811 -3.37 14.08 20.97
CA SER A 811 -4.73 14.37 20.52
C SER A 811 -4.81 14.57 19.00
N LEU A 812 -3.92 13.89 18.26
CA LEU A 812 -3.86 13.94 16.80
C LEU A 812 -5.06 13.23 16.14
N ASP A 813 -5.55 13.76 15.03
CA ASP A 813 -6.56 13.11 14.16
C ASP A 813 -6.01 11.91 13.37
N SER A 814 -4.71 11.93 13.08
CA SER A 814 -4.01 10.84 12.40
C SER A 814 -2.53 10.87 12.76
N THR A 815 -1.95 9.74 13.14
CA THR A 815 -0.50 9.61 13.36
C THR A 815 0.29 9.81 12.06
N TYR A 816 -0.23 9.32 10.93
CA TYR A 816 0.47 9.28 9.64
C TYR A 816 0.34 10.58 8.81
N LYS A 817 -0.84 11.23 8.82
CA LYS A 817 -1.04 12.55 8.18
C LYS A 817 -1.82 13.47 9.13
N PRO A 818 -1.21 13.95 10.23
CA PRO A 818 -1.92 14.80 11.18
C PRO A 818 -2.32 16.13 10.52
N SER A 819 -3.58 16.52 10.71
CA SER A 819 -4.14 17.80 10.25
C SER A 819 -4.62 18.67 11.40
N THR A 820 -5.01 18.07 12.53
CA THR A 820 -5.47 18.76 13.75
C THR A 820 -4.90 18.13 15.01
N GLY A 821 -4.76 18.94 16.05
CA GLY A 821 -4.48 18.45 17.42
C GLY A 821 -3.03 18.66 17.82
N VAL A 822 -2.64 18.00 18.90
CA VAL A 822 -1.32 18.18 19.52
C VAL A 822 -0.70 16.84 19.87
N PHE A 823 0.59 16.69 19.56
CA PHE A 823 1.47 15.71 20.16
C PHE A 823 2.47 16.43 21.05
N ALA A 824 2.76 15.91 22.24
CA ALA A 824 3.80 16.45 23.12
C ALA A 824 4.52 15.32 23.86
N LYS A 825 5.83 15.46 24.05
CA LYS A 825 6.67 14.55 24.84
C LYS A 825 7.58 15.35 25.74
N VAL A 826 7.59 15.00 27.03
CA VAL A 826 8.57 15.47 28.02
C VAL A 826 9.22 14.25 28.65
N SER A 827 10.54 14.23 28.68
CA SER A 827 11.32 13.16 29.31
C SER A 827 12.48 13.71 30.11
N GLN A 828 12.72 13.15 31.28
CA GLN A 828 13.79 13.54 32.19
C GLN A 828 14.50 12.31 32.73
N LEU A 829 15.82 12.41 32.89
CA LEU A 829 16.73 11.31 33.14
C LEU A 829 17.78 11.72 34.17
N PHE A 830 17.97 10.90 35.19
CA PHE A 830 18.88 11.10 36.32
C PHE A 830 19.90 9.95 36.33
N SER A 831 21.15 10.24 35.95
CA SER A 831 22.27 9.29 35.94
C SER A 831 23.15 9.49 37.16
N GLY A 832 23.61 8.37 37.74
CA GLY A 832 24.52 8.34 38.89
C GLY A 832 24.18 7.27 39.94
N ILE A 833 23.16 6.44 39.70
CA ILE A 833 22.65 5.46 40.67
C ILE A 833 23.46 4.15 40.52
N GLY A 834 24.76 4.20 40.86
CA GLY A 834 25.70 3.10 40.65
C GLY A 834 26.43 3.13 39.29
N GLY A 835 26.58 4.33 38.70
CA GLY A 835 27.41 4.58 37.51
C GLY A 835 28.52 5.58 37.81
N ASN A 836 29.42 5.83 36.85
CA ASN A 836 30.49 6.84 36.94
C ASN A 836 30.24 8.08 36.06
N LEU A 837 28.96 8.43 35.86
CA LEU A 837 28.51 9.68 35.24
C LEU A 837 27.35 10.25 36.06
N HIS A 838 27.48 11.50 36.52
CA HIS A 838 26.50 12.12 37.42
C HIS A 838 25.80 13.32 36.78
N TYR A 839 24.73 13.09 36.02
CA TYR A 839 24.02 14.13 35.26
C TYR A 839 22.49 14.02 35.31
N VAL A 840 21.82 15.16 35.17
CA VAL A 840 20.39 15.23 34.86
C VAL A 840 20.23 15.75 33.43
N LYS A 841 19.49 15.01 32.60
CA LYS A 841 19.15 15.37 31.22
C LYS A 841 17.63 15.52 31.11
N THR A 842 17.17 16.65 30.58
CA THR A 842 15.75 16.96 30.35
C THR A 842 15.55 17.27 28.88
N GLU A 843 14.53 16.69 28.26
CA GLU A 843 14.17 16.86 26.85
C GLU A 843 12.67 17.07 26.73
N ALA A 844 12.25 18.07 25.97
CA ALA A 844 10.84 18.42 25.76
C ALA A 844 10.58 18.80 24.30
N SER A 845 9.44 18.38 23.78
CA SER A 845 9.01 18.73 22.41
C SER A 845 7.49 18.67 22.30
N SER A 846 6.93 19.46 21.39
CA SER A 846 5.55 19.30 20.96
C SER A 846 5.40 19.58 19.47
N ALA A 847 4.33 19.09 18.86
CA ALA A 847 3.91 19.38 17.50
C ALA A 847 2.41 19.67 17.51
N HIS A 848 2.05 20.91 17.18
CA HIS A 848 0.69 21.40 17.10
C HIS A 848 0.29 21.55 15.64
N PHE A 849 -0.89 21.05 15.28
CA PHE A 849 -1.39 21.02 13.90
C PHE A 849 -2.71 21.81 13.82
N PHE A 850 -2.74 22.80 12.94
CA PHE A 850 -3.87 23.71 12.75
C PHE A 850 -4.26 23.77 11.27
N PRO A 851 -5.45 23.30 10.86
CA PRO A 851 -5.92 23.44 9.49
C PRO A 851 -6.43 24.87 9.29
N VAL A 852 -5.62 25.67 8.60
CA VAL A 852 -5.79 27.10 8.34
C VAL A 852 -6.35 27.31 6.94
N PHE A 853 -6.86 28.51 6.65
CA PHE A 853 -7.43 28.85 5.33
C PHE A 853 -8.49 27.86 4.79
N ARG A 854 -9.28 27.22 5.66
CA ARG A 854 -10.32 26.23 5.28
C ARG A 854 -11.35 26.74 4.27
N ARG A 855 -11.55 28.07 4.18
CA ARG A 855 -12.37 28.73 3.14
C ARG A 855 -11.78 28.67 1.72
N ILE A 856 -10.51 28.27 1.59
CA ILE A 856 -9.76 28.16 0.34
C ILE A 856 -9.48 26.68 0.03
N HIS A 857 -8.95 25.92 1.01
CA HIS A 857 -8.74 24.47 0.87
C HIS A 857 -8.58 23.80 2.23
N ASN A 858 -9.21 22.64 2.44
CA ASN A 858 -9.13 21.88 3.71
C ASN A 858 -7.78 21.17 3.96
N ASP A 859 -6.84 21.21 3.00
CA ASP A 859 -5.54 20.53 3.10
C ASP A 859 -4.40 21.45 3.58
N ILE A 860 -4.67 22.74 3.78
CA ILE A 860 -3.65 23.70 4.20
C ILE A 860 -3.46 23.62 5.72
N VAL A 861 -2.31 23.10 6.15
CA VAL A 861 -2.03 22.82 7.58
C VAL A 861 -0.83 23.61 8.03
N LEU A 862 -1.02 24.43 9.06
CA LEU A 862 0.03 25.08 9.83
C LEU A 862 0.49 24.12 10.94
N LYS A 863 1.76 23.71 10.87
CA LYS A 863 2.45 22.91 11.87
C LYS A 863 3.40 23.81 12.67
N VAL A 864 3.26 23.82 14.00
CA VAL A 864 4.16 24.51 14.92
C VAL A 864 4.79 23.48 15.85
N ARG A 865 6.12 23.35 15.83
CA ARG A 865 6.87 22.36 16.62
C ARG A 865 8.02 23.01 17.39
N PRO A 866 7.80 23.40 18.66
CA PRO A 866 8.90 23.74 19.57
C PRO A 866 9.64 22.49 20.06
N SER A 867 10.92 22.67 20.37
CA SER A 867 11.80 21.67 20.98
C SER A 867 12.76 22.32 21.98
N PHE A 868 13.15 21.58 23.01
CA PHE A 868 14.01 22.04 24.09
C PHE A 868 14.78 20.87 24.69
N GLY A 869 16.02 21.11 25.10
CA GLY A 869 16.74 20.16 25.94
C GLY A 869 17.82 20.84 26.77
N TYR A 870 17.97 20.37 28.01
CA TYR A 870 18.99 20.85 28.94
C TYR A 870 19.63 19.69 29.70
N VAL A 871 20.96 19.68 29.76
CA VAL A 871 21.76 18.70 30.50
C VAL A 871 22.75 19.39 31.42
N PHE A 872 22.85 18.93 32.66
CA PHE A 872 23.83 19.41 33.62
C PHE A 872 24.35 18.26 34.50
N ALA A 873 25.64 18.31 34.82
CA ALA A 873 26.23 17.45 35.83
C ALA A 873 25.94 18.02 37.24
N TYR A 874 25.82 17.16 38.24
CA TYR A 874 25.49 17.56 39.62
C TYR A 874 26.54 17.17 40.68
N SER A 875 27.55 16.38 40.31
CA SER A 875 28.60 15.88 41.22
C SER A 875 29.97 16.57 40.98
N GLY A 876 29.98 17.83 40.54
CA GLY A 876 31.20 18.58 40.20
C GLY A 876 31.92 18.16 38.90
N GLU A 877 31.56 17.01 38.33
CA GLU A 877 32.03 16.52 37.03
C GLU A 877 31.58 17.39 35.85
N THR A 878 32.20 17.23 34.68
CA THR A 878 31.78 17.88 33.43
C THR A 878 30.84 16.99 32.61
N VAL A 879 29.90 17.57 31.86
CA VAL A 879 29.01 16.81 30.97
C VAL A 879 29.82 16.32 29.77
N LYS A 880 30.04 15.00 29.71
CA LYS A 880 30.71 14.34 28.59
C LYS A 880 29.95 14.50 27.28
N ILE A 881 30.67 14.55 26.16
CA ILE A 881 30.15 14.85 24.81
C ILE A 881 29.07 13.89 24.35
N GLY A 882 29.14 12.61 24.72
CA GLY A 882 28.10 11.61 24.47
C GLY A 882 26.75 11.89 25.17
N GLN A 883 26.70 12.83 26.11
CA GLN A 883 25.48 13.27 26.81
C GLN A 883 25.01 14.67 26.37
N ARG A 884 25.81 15.39 25.57
CA ARG A 884 25.49 16.73 25.05
C ARG A 884 24.50 16.65 23.89
N PHE A 885 23.87 17.77 23.57
CA PHE A 885 23.01 17.90 22.42
C PHE A 885 23.79 18.32 21.18
N PHE A 886 23.33 17.85 20.02
CA PHE A 886 23.77 18.23 18.69
C PHE A 886 22.54 18.64 17.88
N VAL A 887 22.65 19.73 17.10
CA VAL A 887 21.50 20.41 16.49
C VAL A 887 21.81 20.73 15.03
N GLY A 888 20.77 20.69 14.19
CA GLY A 888 20.87 20.84 12.74
C GLY A 888 20.30 19.64 11.96
N ASN A 889 19.83 18.61 12.66
CA ASN A 889 19.13 17.49 12.04
C ASN A 889 17.66 17.86 11.78
N SER A 890 16.77 17.67 12.76
CA SER A 890 15.35 18.00 12.61
C SER A 890 15.00 19.44 12.97
N GLU A 891 15.88 20.18 13.63
CA GLU A 891 15.55 21.40 14.39
C GLU A 891 15.55 22.67 13.52
N ILE A 892 16.51 22.77 12.61
CA ILE A 892 16.71 23.94 11.76
C ILE A 892 17.30 23.54 10.41
N ARG A 893 16.49 23.63 9.35
CA ARG A 893 16.94 23.36 7.97
C ARG A 893 17.78 24.52 7.44
N GLY A 894 18.62 24.28 6.44
CA GLY A 894 19.55 25.31 5.93
C GLY A 894 20.93 25.30 6.61
N PHE A 895 21.07 24.59 7.73
CA PHE A 895 22.34 24.28 8.39
C PHE A 895 22.64 22.79 8.29
N ALA A 896 23.91 22.42 8.38
CA ALA A 896 24.32 21.01 8.39
C ALA A 896 23.94 20.30 9.69
N ALA A 897 23.94 18.97 9.67
CA ALA A 897 23.97 18.16 10.89
C ALA A 897 25.14 18.60 11.79
N SER A 898 24.87 18.89 13.07
CA SER A 898 25.85 19.52 14.00
C SER A 898 26.47 20.82 13.48
N GLY A 899 25.74 21.55 12.62
CA GLY A 899 26.22 22.74 11.93
C GLY A 899 26.25 24.00 12.79
N ILE A 900 25.36 24.10 13.78
CA ILE A 900 25.29 25.23 14.73
C ILE A 900 25.76 24.82 16.13
N GLY A 901 26.14 25.81 16.94
CA GLY A 901 26.55 25.64 18.33
C GLY A 901 28.07 25.63 18.58
N PRO A 902 28.53 25.26 19.79
CA PRO A 902 29.93 25.38 20.19
C PRO A 902 30.86 24.54 19.30
N ARG A 903 31.96 25.14 18.84
CA ARG A 903 32.87 24.57 17.85
C ARG A 903 34.33 24.89 18.17
N ASP A 904 35.23 23.91 18.08
CA ASP A 904 36.67 24.12 18.27
C ASP A 904 37.20 25.18 17.26
N ARG A 905 38.00 26.16 17.71
CA ARG A 905 38.51 27.21 16.82
C ARG A 905 39.58 26.68 15.85
N ASN A 906 40.31 25.66 16.23
CA ASN A 906 41.41 25.06 15.46
C ASN A 906 40.89 23.98 14.51
N THR A 907 40.22 22.94 15.04
CA THR A 907 39.78 21.78 14.24
C THR A 907 38.43 21.99 13.53
N LYS A 908 37.68 23.02 13.94
CA LYS A 908 36.31 23.32 13.47
C LYS A 908 35.28 22.20 13.75
N GLU A 909 35.57 21.30 14.68
CA GLU A 909 34.65 20.23 15.10
C GLU A 909 33.59 20.73 16.07
N SER A 910 32.37 20.16 15.99
CA SER A 910 31.27 20.50 16.91
C SER A 910 31.49 19.82 18.26
N LEU A 911 31.43 20.60 19.34
CA LEU A 911 31.66 20.13 20.72
C LEU A 911 30.36 19.74 21.44
N GLY A 912 29.23 19.80 20.74
CA GLY A 912 27.89 19.75 21.30
C GLY A 912 27.58 20.96 22.20
N GLY A 913 26.39 20.98 22.79
CA GLY A 913 25.99 21.98 23.79
C GLY A 913 25.16 21.38 24.93
N LYS A 914 25.16 22.04 26.08
CA LYS A 914 24.36 21.65 27.25
C LYS A 914 22.91 22.13 27.18
N LEU A 915 22.65 23.22 26.47
CA LEU A 915 21.31 23.79 26.27
C LEU A 915 21.01 23.87 24.78
N PHE A 916 19.84 23.38 24.37
CA PHE A 916 19.27 23.69 23.07
C PHE A 916 17.80 24.11 23.19
N TYR A 917 17.37 24.94 22.25
CA TYR A 917 15.96 25.24 22.02
C TYR A 917 15.72 25.47 20.53
N GLY A 918 14.51 25.16 20.06
CA GLY A 918 14.12 25.29 18.68
C GLY A 918 12.62 25.53 18.51
N LEU A 919 12.24 26.10 17.36
CA LEU A 919 10.88 26.37 16.95
C LEU A 919 10.79 26.25 15.42
N THR A 920 10.21 25.15 14.95
CA THR A 920 9.84 24.96 13.54
C THR A 920 8.41 25.46 13.34
N THR A 921 8.22 26.41 12.42
CA THR A 921 6.90 26.80 11.90
C THR A 921 6.84 26.44 10.42
N GLN A 922 5.87 25.62 10.01
CA GLN A 922 5.74 25.13 8.64
C GLN A 922 4.28 25.18 8.19
N LEU A 923 4.03 25.67 6.98
CA LEU A 923 2.73 25.68 6.32
C LEU A 923 2.77 24.74 5.13
N ASP A 924 2.02 23.63 5.20
CA ASP A 924 1.88 22.65 4.12
C ASP A 924 0.64 22.94 3.28
N PHE A 925 0.73 22.84 1.95
CA PHE A 925 -0.35 23.19 1.01
C PHE A 925 -0.31 22.37 -0.29
N PRO A 926 -1.45 22.17 -0.98
CA PRO A 926 -1.48 21.57 -2.31
C PRO A 926 -0.98 22.57 -3.37
N ILE A 927 -0.21 22.10 -4.36
CA ILE A 927 0.43 22.96 -5.39
C ILE A 927 -0.42 23.11 -6.67
N GLY A 928 -1.72 22.82 -6.60
CA GLY A 928 -2.63 22.81 -7.77
C GLY A 928 -2.35 21.72 -8.83
N LEU A 929 -1.34 20.87 -8.62
CA LEU A 929 -1.08 19.69 -9.44
C LEU A 929 -2.14 18.60 -9.18
N PRO A 930 -2.41 17.70 -10.16
CA PRO A 930 -3.35 16.61 -9.98
C PRO A 930 -3.04 15.74 -8.75
N GLU A 931 -4.03 15.56 -7.86
CA GLU A 931 -3.85 14.91 -6.55
C GLU A 931 -3.29 13.48 -6.61
N HIS A 932 -3.49 12.77 -7.72
CA HIS A 932 -2.95 11.42 -7.91
C HIS A 932 -1.41 11.38 -7.90
N LEU A 933 -0.74 12.52 -8.13
CA LEU A 933 0.72 12.65 -7.98
C LEU A 933 1.14 12.78 -6.50
N GLY A 934 0.22 13.11 -5.61
CA GLY A 934 0.46 13.24 -4.17
C GLY A 934 1.43 14.36 -3.76
N ILE A 935 1.75 15.29 -4.67
CA ILE A 935 2.77 16.33 -4.45
C ILE A 935 2.18 17.48 -3.62
N ARG A 936 2.77 17.75 -2.46
CA ARG A 936 2.43 18.86 -1.56
C ARG A 936 3.63 19.80 -1.43
N GLY A 937 3.35 21.09 -1.46
CA GLY A 937 4.30 22.15 -1.16
C GLY A 937 4.33 22.43 0.34
N SER A 938 5.43 23.01 0.79
CA SER A 938 5.59 23.50 2.14
C SER A 938 6.42 24.78 2.12
N VAL A 939 6.12 25.72 3.02
CA VAL A 939 6.99 26.85 3.36
C VAL A 939 7.25 26.82 4.86
N PHE A 940 8.44 27.22 5.29
CA PHE A 940 8.84 27.14 6.69
C PHE A 940 9.73 28.28 7.16
N ALA A 941 9.68 28.53 8.46
CA ALA A 941 10.64 29.32 9.22
C ALA A 941 11.06 28.48 10.44
N ASP A 942 12.35 28.17 10.52
CA ASP A 942 12.96 27.42 11.61
C ASP A 942 13.88 28.34 12.42
N VAL A 943 13.69 28.36 13.74
CA VAL A 943 14.57 29.05 14.69
C VAL A 943 15.22 28.01 15.60
N ALA A 944 16.52 28.08 15.87
CA ALA A 944 17.16 27.23 16.86
C ALA A 944 18.46 27.83 17.44
N SER A 945 18.79 27.43 18.67
CA SER A 945 20.11 27.68 19.27
C SER A 945 20.61 26.42 19.98
N LEU A 946 21.94 26.28 20.04
CA LEU A 946 22.67 25.25 20.79
C LEU A 946 23.85 25.94 21.45
N SER A 947 23.98 25.84 22.77
CA SER A 947 25.03 26.55 23.52
C SER A 947 25.35 25.91 24.87
N ARG A 948 26.19 26.62 25.65
CA ARG A 948 26.76 26.25 26.97
C ARG A 948 27.67 25.00 26.94
N LEU A 949 28.86 25.15 27.52
CA LEU A 949 29.83 24.09 27.83
C LEU A 949 30.23 24.21 29.30
N ASP A 950 30.85 23.17 29.87
CA ASP A 950 31.37 23.20 31.26
C ASP A 950 32.76 23.84 31.37
N SER A 951 33.50 23.95 30.27
CA SER A 951 34.92 24.27 30.27
C SER A 951 35.19 25.78 30.22
N GLY A 952 35.82 26.35 31.27
CA GLY A 952 36.37 27.71 31.24
C GLY A 952 37.64 27.88 30.37
N VAL A 953 38.10 26.82 29.72
CA VAL A 953 39.31 26.81 28.88
C VAL A 953 38.99 27.36 27.49
N GLY A 954 39.41 28.60 27.24
CA GLY A 954 39.26 29.26 25.93
C GLY A 954 39.97 28.50 24.79
N GLY A 955 39.36 28.49 23.61
CA GLY A 955 39.83 27.71 22.46
C GLY A 955 38.71 27.32 21.48
N TYR A 956 37.45 27.47 21.88
CA TYR A 956 36.27 27.28 21.04
C TYR A 956 35.58 28.60 20.68
N ASP A 957 34.81 28.58 19.58
CA ASP A 957 33.86 29.60 19.17
C ASP A 957 32.44 29.17 19.61
N THR A 958 31.65 30.08 20.17
CA THR A 958 30.27 29.83 20.63
C THR A 958 29.42 31.10 20.54
N SER A 959 28.09 30.94 20.49
CA SER A 959 27.12 32.04 20.55
C SER A 959 25.78 31.50 21.02
N ASP A 960 25.19 32.12 22.06
CA ASP A 960 23.84 31.81 22.55
C ASP A 960 22.72 32.27 21.59
N LEU A 961 23.05 33.14 20.63
CA LEU A 961 22.07 33.78 19.75
C LEU A 961 21.33 32.75 18.88
N PRO A 962 19.99 32.87 18.75
CA PRO A 962 19.22 31.97 17.91
C PRO A 962 19.54 32.20 16.42
N ARG A 963 19.78 31.11 15.72
CA ARG A 963 19.85 31.06 14.26
C ARG A 963 18.43 31.03 13.70
N LEU A 964 18.24 31.66 12.55
CA LEU A 964 16.98 31.70 11.82
C LEU A 964 17.23 31.26 10.38
N SER A 965 16.42 30.34 9.91
CA SER A 965 16.37 29.89 8.52
C SER A 965 14.94 29.96 8.02
N ILE A 966 14.76 30.40 6.77
CA ILE A 966 13.46 30.36 6.08
C ILE A 966 13.60 29.49 4.84
N GLY A 967 12.52 28.88 4.38
CA GLY A 967 12.62 27.98 3.25
C GLY A 967 11.30 27.49 2.69
N PHE A 968 11.42 26.64 1.68
CA PHE A 968 10.32 25.93 1.04
C PHE A 968 10.73 24.49 0.75
N GLY A 969 9.76 23.61 0.55
CA GLY A 969 10.06 22.21 0.26
C GLY A 969 8.90 21.49 -0.41
N PHE A 970 9.23 20.41 -1.09
CA PHE A 970 8.29 19.56 -1.82
C PHE A 970 8.27 18.18 -1.18
N SER A 971 7.09 17.60 -1.04
CA SER A 971 6.91 16.23 -0.56
C SER A 971 5.94 15.47 -1.47
N TRP A 972 6.20 14.20 -1.71
CA TRP A 972 5.32 13.34 -2.52
C TRP A 972 5.40 11.88 -2.07
N LYS A 973 4.40 11.08 -2.44
CA LYS A 973 4.43 9.64 -2.23
C LYS A 973 5.13 8.97 -3.41
N SER A 974 6.24 8.29 -3.15
CA SER A 974 6.91 7.43 -4.14
C SER A 974 6.57 5.95 -3.90
N PRO A 975 6.88 5.04 -4.85
CA PRO A 975 6.80 3.59 -4.62
C PRO A 975 7.68 3.08 -3.47
N PHE A 976 8.65 3.87 -3.02
CA PHE A 976 9.61 3.55 -1.96
C PHE A 976 9.33 4.32 -0.65
N GLY A 977 8.11 4.85 -0.51
CA GLY A 977 7.69 5.65 0.65
C GLY A 977 7.60 7.17 0.35
N PRO A 978 7.22 7.99 1.35
CA PRO A 978 7.23 9.44 1.23
C PRO A 978 8.64 9.96 0.97
N VAL A 979 8.79 10.81 -0.04
CA VAL A 979 10.02 11.55 -0.35
C VAL A 979 9.80 13.03 -0.06
N ARG A 980 10.81 13.69 0.48
CA ARG A 980 10.83 15.13 0.79
C ARG A 980 12.14 15.76 0.35
N ILE A 981 12.05 16.97 -0.20
CA ILE A 981 13.19 17.85 -0.49
C ILE A 981 12.89 19.22 0.10
N ASP A 982 13.70 19.68 1.06
CA ASP A 982 13.60 21.01 1.68
C ASP A 982 14.78 21.90 1.26
N PHE A 983 14.47 23.14 0.89
CA PHE A 983 15.39 24.23 0.52
C PHE A 983 15.37 25.29 1.64
N GLY A 984 16.38 25.26 2.52
CA GLY A 984 16.53 26.17 3.66
C GLY A 984 17.59 27.24 3.42
N PHE A 985 17.27 28.48 3.79
CA PHE A 985 18.11 29.66 3.60
C PHE A 985 18.41 30.33 4.95
N PRO A 986 19.61 30.09 5.53
CA PRO A 986 20.05 30.75 6.76
C PRO A 986 20.08 32.27 6.65
N ILE A 987 19.18 32.92 7.39
CA ILE A 987 19.09 34.37 7.53
C ILE A 987 20.05 34.82 8.63
N VAL A 988 19.76 34.46 9.88
CA VAL A 988 20.62 34.73 11.05
C VAL A 988 21.53 33.53 11.29
N LYS A 989 22.83 33.79 11.35
CA LYS A 989 23.93 32.79 11.33
C LYS A 989 25.22 33.41 11.85
N GLU A 990 26.04 32.61 12.50
CA GLU A 990 27.39 32.99 12.93
C GLU A 990 28.45 32.71 11.87
N LYS A 991 29.65 33.28 12.06
CA LYS A 991 30.80 33.05 11.15
C LYS A 991 31.30 31.59 11.16
N PHE A 992 31.06 30.86 12.24
CA PHE A 992 31.50 29.47 12.45
C PHE A 992 30.38 28.42 12.25
N ASP A 993 29.17 28.85 11.83
CA ASP A 993 28.08 27.93 11.53
C ASP A 993 28.26 27.27 10.16
N ILE A 994 28.13 25.94 10.10
CA ILE A 994 28.16 25.17 8.86
C ILE A 994 26.76 25.18 8.22
N LYS A 995 26.68 25.74 7.01
CA LYS A 995 25.44 25.91 6.24
C LYS A 995 25.24 24.71 5.32
N ASP A 996 24.00 24.25 5.19
CA ASP A 996 23.61 23.21 4.24
C ASP A 996 22.20 23.47 3.72
N ARG A 997 22.10 23.94 2.48
CA ARG A 997 20.87 24.57 1.97
C ARG A 997 19.79 23.59 1.56
N ILE A 998 20.14 22.35 1.19
CA ILE A 998 19.22 21.41 0.56
C ILE A 998 19.32 20.05 1.24
N ARG A 999 18.19 19.63 1.82
CA ARG A 999 18.03 18.36 2.53
C ARG A 999 17.07 17.47 1.76
N ILE A 1000 17.49 16.23 1.53
CA ILE A 1000 16.65 15.17 0.95
C ILE A 1000 16.39 14.13 2.04
N SER A 1001 15.15 13.67 2.15
CA SER A 1001 14.80 12.50 2.98
C SER A 1001 13.74 11.63 2.31
N THR A 1002 13.85 10.32 2.53
CA THR A 1002 12.83 9.32 2.22
C THR A 1002 12.62 8.47 3.46
N ASP A 1003 11.37 8.19 3.81
CA ASP A 1003 11.08 7.43 5.03
C ASP A 1003 11.45 5.95 4.89
N ALA A 1004 12.12 5.38 5.89
CA ALA A 1004 12.67 4.04 5.88
C ALA A 1004 11.68 3.04 6.50
N GLY A 1005 10.59 2.75 5.77
CA GLY A 1005 9.49 1.92 6.27
C GLY A 1005 8.52 2.69 7.17
N ALA A 1006 7.22 2.53 6.93
CA ALA A 1006 6.17 3.17 7.72
C ALA A 1006 6.05 2.56 9.12
N GLU A 1007 5.72 3.38 10.11
CA GLU A 1007 5.29 2.87 11.42
C GLU A 1007 3.92 2.19 11.31
N ASP A 1008 3.71 1.17 12.15
CA ASP A 1008 2.50 0.33 12.23
C ASP A 1008 1.22 1.20 12.36
N ALA A 1009 0.24 1.00 11.47
CA ALA A 1009 -1.03 1.75 11.45
C ALA A 1009 -2.25 0.84 11.18
N SER A 1010 -2.28 -0.34 11.79
CA SER A 1010 -3.37 -1.30 11.71
C SER A 1010 -4.49 -0.97 12.71
N VAL A 1011 -5.47 -0.16 12.30
CA VAL A 1011 -6.76 -0.03 13.01
C VAL A 1011 -7.90 -0.28 12.03
N SER A 1012 -8.52 -1.46 12.12
CA SER A 1012 -9.74 -1.78 11.38
C SER A 1012 -10.92 -1.01 11.99
N ARG A 1013 -11.72 -0.37 11.14
CA ARG A 1013 -13.04 0.16 11.52
C ARG A 1013 -14.11 -0.89 11.24
N PRO A 1014 -15.20 -0.94 12.02
CA PRO A 1014 -16.23 -1.96 11.84
C PRO A 1014 -16.84 -1.90 10.43
N VAL A 1015 -17.04 -3.09 9.89
CA VAL A 1015 -17.73 -3.39 8.63
C VAL A 1015 -19.06 -4.00 9.02
N LEU A 1016 -20.16 -3.57 8.39
CA LEU A 1016 -21.48 -4.15 8.60
C LEU A 1016 -21.91 -5.00 7.41
N PHE A 1017 -22.82 -5.94 7.67
CA PHE A 1017 -23.38 -6.86 6.72
C PHE A 1017 -24.91 -6.85 6.78
N ILE A 1018 -25.54 -7.06 5.63
CA ILE A 1018 -26.98 -7.22 5.47
C ILE A 1018 -27.23 -8.31 4.45
N ASP A 1019 -27.94 -9.36 4.86
CA ASP A 1019 -28.41 -10.43 4.00
C ASP A 1019 -29.50 -9.91 3.06
N SER A 1020 -29.10 -9.64 1.82
CA SER A 1020 -30.04 -9.17 0.79
C SER A 1020 -31.11 -10.20 0.44
N GLU A 1021 -30.82 -11.50 0.56
CA GLU A 1021 -31.82 -12.55 0.34
C GLU A 1021 -32.85 -12.58 1.45
N LYS A 1022 -32.43 -12.45 2.73
CA LYS A 1022 -33.35 -12.31 3.86
C LYS A 1022 -34.18 -11.02 3.77
N VAL A 1023 -33.55 -9.86 3.64
CA VAL A 1023 -34.27 -8.56 3.66
C VAL A 1023 -35.25 -8.45 2.50
N LEU A 1024 -34.85 -8.79 1.26
CA LEU A 1024 -35.76 -8.74 0.10
C LEU A 1024 -36.68 -9.98 0.00
N GLY A 1025 -36.37 -11.07 0.71
CA GLY A 1025 -37.20 -12.26 0.80
C GLY A 1025 -38.35 -12.08 1.79
N GLU A 1026 -38.05 -11.52 2.96
CA GLU A 1026 -38.93 -11.53 4.13
C GLU A 1026 -39.73 -10.24 4.34
N ALA A 1027 -39.29 -9.10 3.79
CA ALA A 1027 -40.00 -7.83 3.89
C ALA A 1027 -41.46 -7.93 3.42
N LEU A 1028 -42.37 -7.39 4.23
CA LEU A 1028 -43.82 -7.45 3.97
C LEU A 1028 -44.18 -6.80 2.64
N VAL A 1029 -43.54 -5.66 2.33
CA VAL A 1029 -43.76 -4.93 1.08
C VAL A 1029 -43.26 -5.70 -0.16
N ALA A 1030 -42.13 -6.42 -0.07
CA ALA A 1030 -41.61 -7.23 -1.16
C ALA A 1030 -42.45 -8.51 -1.38
N LYS A 1031 -42.99 -9.09 -0.31
CA LYS A 1031 -43.97 -10.19 -0.38
C LYS A 1031 -45.26 -9.76 -1.07
N ASP A 1032 -45.81 -8.58 -0.75
CA ASP A 1032 -47.03 -8.09 -1.41
C ASP A 1032 -46.79 -7.74 -2.89
N ILE A 1033 -45.66 -7.11 -3.24
CA ILE A 1033 -45.27 -6.85 -4.65
C ILE A 1033 -45.22 -8.16 -5.46
N ARG A 1034 -44.66 -9.25 -4.91
CA ARG A 1034 -44.70 -10.58 -5.55
C ARG A 1034 -46.12 -11.14 -5.65
N ALA A 1035 -46.92 -11.03 -4.59
CA ALA A 1035 -48.32 -11.46 -4.61
C ALA A 1035 -49.18 -10.66 -5.60
N GLN A 1036 -48.85 -9.40 -5.89
CA GLN A 1036 -49.46 -8.61 -6.98
C GLN A 1036 -48.98 -9.11 -8.36
N LEU A 1037 -47.71 -9.49 -8.51
CA LEU A 1037 -47.15 -10.04 -9.75
C LEU A 1037 -47.81 -11.37 -10.12
N ASP A 1038 -47.88 -12.33 -9.20
CA ASP A 1038 -48.43 -13.66 -9.48
C ASP A 1038 -49.93 -13.60 -9.82
N ARG A 1039 -50.68 -12.69 -9.19
CA ARG A 1039 -52.08 -12.39 -9.56
C ARG A 1039 -52.20 -11.89 -11.00
N ARG A 1040 -51.53 -10.78 -11.35
CA ARG A 1040 -51.56 -10.21 -12.71
C ARG A 1040 -51.03 -11.17 -13.78
N ARG A 1041 -50.00 -11.96 -13.45
CA ARG A 1041 -49.45 -12.99 -14.33
C ARG A 1041 -50.46 -14.09 -14.62
N THR A 1042 -51.23 -14.52 -13.62
CA THR A 1042 -52.28 -15.54 -13.77
C THR A 1042 -53.47 -15.01 -14.57
N GLU A 1043 -53.86 -13.75 -14.37
CA GLU A 1043 -54.88 -13.05 -15.18
C GLU A 1043 -54.47 -12.93 -16.65
N LEU A 1044 -53.22 -12.55 -16.92
CA LEU A 1044 -52.67 -12.50 -18.28
C LEU A 1044 -52.57 -13.89 -18.91
N GLN A 1045 -52.05 -14.89 -18.18
CA GLN A 1045 -51.88 -16.25 -18.68
C GLN A 1045 -53.22 -16.93 -18.99
N SER A 1046 -54.26 -16.70 -18.19
CA SER A 1046 -55.62 -17.19 -18.48
C SER A 1046 -56.26 -16.46 -19.67
N THR A 1047 -56.07 -15.14 -19.78
CA THR A 1047 -56.51 -14.35 -20.95
C THR A 1047 -55.89 -14.85 -22.27
N PHE A 1048 -54.57 -15.08 -22.29
CA PHE A 1048 -53.89 -15.60 -23.48
C PHE A 1048 -54.21 -17.08 -23.74
N SER A 1049 -54.41 -17.90 -22.70
CA SER A 1049 -54.85 -19.30 -22.89
C SER A 1049 -56.22 -19.38 -23.55
N ARG A 1050 -57.19 -18.55 -23.15
CA ARG A 1050 -58.53 -18.52 -23.76
C ARG A 1050 -58.49 -18.14 -25.23
N ARG A 1051 -57.73 -17.09 -25.58
CA ARG A 1051 -57.47 -16.72 -27.00
C ARG A 1051 -56.72 -17.81 -27.77
N GLY A 1052 -55.83 -18.56 -27.12
CA GLY A 1052 -55.17 -19.72 -27.70
C GLY A 1052 -56.15 -20.85 -28.06
N GLU A 1053 -57.13 -21.14 -27.19
CA GLU A 1053 -58.21 -22.10 -27.50
C GLU A 1053 -59.18 -21.61 -28.57
N GLU A 1054 -59.48 -20.30 -28.59
CA GLU A 1054 -60.27 -19.65 -29.65
C GLU A 1054 -59.57 -19.83 -31.01
N LEU A 1055 -58.27 -19.54 -31.11
CA LEU A 1055 -57.49 -19.77 -32.33
C LEU A 1055 -57.37 -21.25 -32.71
N ARG A 1056 -57.21 -22.17 -31.75
CA ARG A 1056 -57.12 -23.61 -32.08
C ARG A 1056 -58.43 -24.17 -32.65
N LYS A 1057 -59.59 -23.64 -32.25
CA LYS A 1057 -60.88 -23.94 -32.89
C LYS A 1057 -60.93 -23.40 -34.33
N GLY A 1058 -60.36 -22.21 -34.57
CA GLY A 1058 -60.16 -21.65 -35.91
C GLY A 1058 -59.24 -22.51 -36.79
N GLU A 1059 -58.17 -23.09 -36.23
CA GLU A 1059 -57.29 -24.06 -36.91
C GLU A 1059 -58.07 -25.32 -37.32
N ASP A 1060 -58.86 -25.90 -36.42
CA ASP A 1060 -59.73 -27.05 -36.69
C ASP A 1060 -60.80 -26.74 -37.76
N GLU A 1061 -61.27 -25.50 -37.89
CA GLU A 1061 -62.16 -25.07 -38.98
C GLU A 1061 -61.44 -24.83 -40.31
N LEU A 1062 -60.23 -24.26 -40.29
CA LEU A 1062 -59.38 -24.12 -41.48
C LEU A 1062 -59.10 -25.50 -42.09
N ILE A 1063 -58.73 -26.48 -41.25
CA ILE A 1063 -58.44 -27.85 -41.66
C ILE A 1063 -59.66 -28.51 -42.34
N LYS A 1064 -60.89 -28.21 -41.89
CA LYS A 1064 -62.14 -28.66 -42.54
C LYS A 1064 -62.39 -27.94 -43.87
N GLN A 1065 -62.14 -26.63 -43.94
CA GLN A 1065 -62.33 -25.84 -45.17
C GLN A 1065 -61.35 -26.20 -46.29
N LYS A 1066 -60.24 -26.88 -45.98
CA LYS A 1066 -59.24 -27.37 -46.94
C LYS A 1066 -59.80 -28.31 -48.03
N SER A 1067 -60.93 -28.98 -47.80
CA SER A 1067 -61.60 -29.83 -48.81
C SER A 1067 -62.69 -29.10 -49.60
N ILE A 1068 -62.91 -27.81 -49.34
CA ILE A 1068 -64.04 -27.02 -49.86
C ILE A 1068 -63.57 -25.77 -50.64
N LEU A 1069 -62.42 -25.20 -50.26
CA LEU A 1069 -61.84 -24.01 -50.90
C LEU A 1069 -60.86 -24.37 -52.02
N SER A 1070 -60.68 -23.46 -52.99
CA SER A 1070 -59.58 -23.52 -53.95
C SER A 1070 -58.23 -23.26 -53.26
N SER A 1071 -57.13 -23.77 -53.84
CA SER A 1071 -55.81 -23.71 -53.22
C SER A 1071 -55.34 -22.29 -52.90
N GLU A 1072 -55.56 -21.33 -53.80
CA GLU A 1072 -55.20 -19.92 -53.55
C GLU A 1072 -56.06 -19.28 -52.45
N ALA A 1073 -57.38 -19.54 -52.42
CA ALA A 1073 -58.26 -19.05 -51.37
C ALA A 1073 -57.94 -19.66 -49.99
N PHE A 1074 -57.45 -20.90 -49.96
CA PHE A 1074 -56.98 -21.55 -48.76
C PHE A 1074 -55.66 -20.95 -48.25
N GLU A 1075 -54.66 -20.75 -49.12
CA GLU A 1075 -53.38 -20.11 -48.75
C GLU A 1075 -53.57 -18.69 -48.20
N VAL A 1076 -54.51 -17.90 -48.77
CA VAL A 1076 -54.85 -16.58 -48.23
C VAL A 1076 -55.37 -16.67 -46.79
N LYS A 1077 -56.31 -17.59 -46.50
CA LYS A 1077 -56.81 -17.80 -45.14
C LYS A 1077 -55.73 -18.32 -44.18
N VAL A 1078 -54.84 -19.20 -44.63
CA VAL A 1078 -53.67 -19.65 -43.85
C VAL A 1078 -52.75 -18.48 -43.51
N ALA A 1079 -52.52 -17.56 -44.45
CA ALA A 1079 -51.71 -16.37 -44.23
C ALA A 1079 -52.38 -15.35 -43.27
N GLU A 1080 -53.71 -15.22 -43.28
CA GLU A 1080 -54.44 -14.40 -42.31
C GLU A 1080 -54.43 -15.00 -40.91
N PHE A 1081 -54.81 -16.27 -40.76
CA PHE A 1081 -54.76 -16.99 -39.48
C PHE A 1081 -53.35 -16.96 -38.86
N ARG A 1082 -52.31 -17.11 -39.69
CA ARG A 1082 -50.92 -17.00 -39.25
C ARG A 1082 -50.56 -15.59 -38.75
N LYS A 1083 -51.01 -14.53 -39.42
CA LYS A 1083 -50.83 -13.15 -38.91
C LYS A 1083 -51.50 -12.96 -37.56
N GLU A 1084 -52.66 -13.59 -37.35
CA GLU A 1084 -53.42 -13.51 -36.09
C GLU A 1084 -52.68 -14.22 -34.95
N VAL A 1085 -52.19 -15.45 -35.18
CA VAL A 1085 -51.29 -16.18 -34.26
C VAL A 1085 -50.00 -15.39 -33.98
N ASP A 1086 -49.35 -14.85 -35.00
CA ASP A 1086 -48.14 -14.03 -34.86
C ASP A 1086 -48.43 -12.68 -34.17
N SER A 1087 -49.67 -12.19 -34.19
CA SER A 1087 -50.10 -11.00 -33.41
C SER A 1087 -50.28 -11.36 -31.94
N LEU A 1088 -50.97 -12.45 -31.61
CA LEU A 1088 -51.20 -12.91 -30.25
C LEU A 1088 -49.89 -13.19 -29.50
N ASN A 1089 -48.91 -13.81 -30.18
CA ASN A 1089 -47.60 -14.09 -29.62
C ASN A 1089 -46.80 -12.79 -29.32
N ARG A 1090 -46.95 -11.75 -30.15
CA ARG A 1090 -46.31 -10.44 -29.92
C ARG A 1090 -46.98 -9.68 -28.79
N ASP A 1091 -48.31 -9.67 -28.74
CA ASP A 1091 -49.09 -9.07 -27.65
C ASP A 1091 -48.75 -9.72 -26.30
N ALA A 1092 -48.63 -11.05 -26.27
CA ALA A 1092 -48.24 -11.81 -25.07
C ALA A 1092 -46.83 -11.47 -24.60
N ALA A 1093 -45.86 -11.40 -25.52
CA ALA A 1093 -44.49 -11.01 -25.19
C ALA A 1093 -44.41 -9.56 -24.69
N ALA A 1094 -45.11 -8.63 -25.34
CA ALA A 1094 -45.17 -7.22 -24.95
C ALA A 1094 -45.81 -7.04 -23.56
N LYS A 1095 -46.97 -7.67 -23.30
CA LYS A 1095 -47.66 -7.62 -22.00
C LYS A 1095 -46.87 -8.27 -20.86
N MET A 1096 -46.12 -9.34 -21.14
CA MET A 1096 -45.24 -9.95 -20.14
C MET A 1096 -44.05 -9.02 -19.81
N SER A 1097 -43.44 -8.42 -20.84
CA SER A 1097 -42.32 -7.47 -20.66
C SER A 1097 -42.74 -6.18 -19.95
N GLU A 1098 -43.96 -5.67 -20.21
CA GLU A 1098 -44.59 -4.57 -19.47
C GLU A 1098 -44.71 -4.90 -17.98
N LEU A 1099 -45.24 -6.09 -17.65
CA LEU A 1099 -45.42 -6.56 -16.27
C LEU A 1099 -44.07 -6.78 -15.54
N GLU A 1100 -43.07 -7.34 -16.22
CA GLU A 1100 -41.71 -7.51 -15.69
C GLU A 1100 -41.05 -6.15 -15.41
N GLY A 1101 -41.27 -5.15 -16.28
CA GLY A 1101 -40.83 -3.77 -16.06
C GLY A 1101 -41.48 -3.12 -14.84
N MET A 1102 -42.78 -3.30 -14.65
CA MET A 1102 -43.51 -2.81 -13.47
C MET A 1102 -42.96 -3.43 -12.16
N TYR A 1103 -42.71 -4.74 -12.16
CA TYR A 1103 -42.11 -5.43 -11.01
C TYR A 1103 -40.69 -4.95 -10.72
N SER A 1104 -39.87 -4.76 -11.76
CA SER A 1104 -38.51 -4.23 -11.60
C SER A 1104 -38.51 -2.84 -10.97
N GLY A 1105 -39.37 -1.93 -11.45
CA GLY A 1105 -39.48 -0.57 -10.88
C GLY A 1105 -40.00 -0.55 -9.44
N ALA A 1106 -40.97 -1.40 -9.10
CA ALA A 1106 -41.46 -1.53 -7.72
C ALA A 1106 -40.37 -2.08 -6.78
N MET A 1107 -39.62 -3.10 -7.20
CA MET A 1107 -38.50 -3.66 -6.42
C MET A 1107 -37.32 -2.69 -6.30
N GLU A 1108 -37.08 -1.84 -7.31
CA GLU A 1108 -36.07 -0.78 -7.26
C GLU A 1108 -36.39 0.27 -6.19
N GLN A 1109 -37.65 0.65 -5.99
CA GLN A 1109 -38.06 1.53 -4.89
C GLN A 1109 -37.76 0.90 -3.52
N VAL A 1110 -38.08 -0.39 -3.34
CA VAL A 1110 -37.77 -1.13 -2.11
C VAL A 1110 -36.26 -1.18 -1.87
N TYR A 1111 -35.46 -1.49 -2.90
CA TYR A 1111 -34.00 -1.52 -2.81
C TYR A 1111 -33.42 -0.15 -2.42
N ASN A 1112 -33.90 0.93 -3.03
CA ASN A 1112 -33.45 2.29 -2.71
C ASN A 1112 -33.81 2.71 -1.26
N LYS A 1113 -35.00 2.33 -0.76
CA LYS A 1113 -35.40 2.58 0.64
C LYS A 1113 -34.56 1.75 1.62
N VAL A 1114 -34.28 0.49 1.29
CA VAL A 1114 -33.31 -0.34 2.04
C VAL A 1114 -31.95 0.33 2.12
N GLN A 1115 -31.37 0.79 1.00
CA GLN A 1115 -30.07 1.48 1.00
C GLN A 1115 -30.05 2.73 1.89
N GLN A 1116 -31.13 3.52 1.94
CA GLN A 1116 -31.25 4.67 2.85
C GLN A 1116 -31.24 4.24 4.33
N ILE A 1117 -32.00 3.21 4.69
CA ILE A 1117 -32.10 2.66 6.05
C ILE A 1117 -30.75 2.06 6.50
N SER A 1118 -30.14 1.24 5.65
CA SER A 1118 -28.82 0.61 5.85
C SER A 1118 -27.75 1.65 6.16
N LYS A 1119 -27.69 2.71 5.34
CA LYS A 1119 -26.73 3.80 5.52
C LYS A 1119 -26.98 4.59 6.80
N ARG A 1120 -28.24 4.83 7.18
CA ARG A 1120 -28.58 5.52 8.44
C ARG A 1120 -28.06 4.71 9.64
N LEU A 1121 -28.40 3.42 9.69
CA LEU A 1121 -27.94 2.50 10.75
C LEU A 1121 -26.40 2.40 10.80
N ALA A 1122 -25.72 2.38 9.66
CA ALA A 1122 -24.26 2.37 9.62
C ALA A 1122 -23.61 3.65 10.17
N GLY A 1123 -24.22 4.81 9.92
CA GLY A 1123 -23.80 6.09 10.51
C GLY A 1123 -24.05 6.18 12.01
N GLU A 1124 -25.10 5.52 12.51
CA GLU A 1124 -25.40 5.37 13.95
C GLU A 1124 -24.42 4.39 14.64
N LEU A 1125 -23.87 3.42 13.90
CA LEU A 1125 -22.96 2.38 14.40
C LEU A 1125 -21.47 2.66 14.14
N GLY A 1126 -21.12 3.80 13.52
CA GLY A 1126 -19.73 4.19 13.26
C GLY A 1126 -19.00 3.32 12.21
N ALA A 1127 -19.75 2.63 11.36
CA ALA A 1127 -19.20 1.69 10.38
C ALA A 1127 -18.72 2.38 9.09
N THR A 1128 -17.63 1.87 8.50
CA THR A 1128 -17.02 2.47 7.30
C THR A 1128 -17.50 1.83 5.99
N ILE A 1129 -17.96 0.58 6.04
CA ILE A 1129 -18.46 -0.18 4.87
C ILE A 1129 -19.71 -0.97 5.29
N VAL A 1130 -20.69 -1.10 4.38
CA VAL A 1130 -21.88 -1.95 4.55
C VAL A 1130 -22.01 -2.87 3.33
N PHE A 1131 -22.03 -4.18 3.56
CA PHE A 1131 -22.22 -5.18 2.51
C PHE A 1131 -23.68 -5.64 2.44
N PHE A 1132 -24.40 -5.19 1.42
CA PHE A 1132 -25.76 -5.65 1.10
C PHE A 1132 -25.69 -6.78 0.05
N ILE A 1133 -25.48 -8.01 0.51
CA ILE A 1133 -25.26 -9.22 -0.32
C ILE A 1133 -25.86 -10.45 0.36
N PRO A 1134 -26.16 -11.56 -0.34
CA PRO A 1134 -26.76 -12.73 0.30
C PRO A 1134 -25.83 -13.34 1.36
N ARG A 1135 -26.35 -13.75 2.54
CA ARG A 1135 -25.55 -14.47 3.57
C ARG A 1135 -24.95 -15.74 2.97
N GLY A 1136 -25.59 -16.31 1.94
CA GLY A 1136 -25.08 -17.44 1.17
C GLY A 1136 -23.81 -17.19 0.33
N GLN A 1137 -23.40 -15.94 0.11
CA GLN A 1137 -22.19 -15.56 -0.63
C GLN A 1137 -21.01 -15.13 0.28
N VAL A 1138 -21.24 -15.02 1.60
CA VAL A 1138 -20.19 -14.61 2.55
C VAL A 1138 -19.62 -15.82 3.28
N ALA A 1139 -18.31 -15.84 3.49
CA ALA A 1139 -17.62 -16.94 4.17
C ALA A 1139 -17.86 -16.92 5.69
N TYR A 1140 -17.79 -15.74 6.29
CA TYR A 1140 -18.01 -15.47 7.71
C TYR A 1140 -18.57 -14.05 7.88
N VAL A 1141 -19.46 -13.87 8.86
CA VAL A 1141 -19.99 -12.58 9.29
C VAL A 1141 -20.07 -12.62 10.82
N GLU A 1142 -19.44 -11.65 11.48
CA GLU A 1142 -19.64 -11.42 12.91
C GLU A 1142 -21.11 -11.01 13.14
N ASP A 1143 -21.85 -11.68 14.04
CA ASP A 1143 -23.28 -11.35 14.22
C ASP A 1143 -23.53 -9.99 14.89
N SER A 1144 -22.50 -9.31 15.43
CA SER A 1144 -22.59 -7.88 15.81
C SER A 1144 -22.60 -6.95 14.59
N ALA A 1145 -22.10 -7.42 13.45
CA ALA A 1145 -22.01 -6.72 12.17
C ALA A 1145 -23.20 -7.02 11.26
N ASP A 1146 -23.88 -8.16 11.44
CA ASP A 1146 -25.15 -8.44 10.76
C ASP A 1146 -26.26 -7.52 11.34
N ILE A 1147 -26.72 -6.58 10.52
CA ILE A 1147 -27.84 -5.68 10.85
C ILE A 1147 -29.10 -5.99 10.04
N SER A 1148 -29.20 -7.19 9.45
CA SER A 1148 -30.32 -7.59 8.57
C SER A 1148 -31.67 -7.45 9.23
N GLU A 1149 -31.82 -7.90 10.48
CA GLU A 1149 -33.07 -7.75 11.23
C GLU A 1149 -33.41 -6.28 11.46
N ARG A 1150 -32.44 -5.45 11.85
CA ARG A 1150 -32.67 -4.01 12.07
C ARG A 1150 -33.07 -3.28 10.80
N VAL A 1151 -32.54 -3.70 9.65
CA VAL A 1151 -32.91 -3.19 8.33
C VAL A 1151 -34.31 -3.68 7.93
N LEU A 1152 -34.64 -4.95 8.20
CA LEU A 1152 -35.95 -5.56 7.93
C LEU A 1152 -37.07 -4.94 8.78
N GLU A 1153 -36.85 -4.80 10.10
CA GLU A 1153 -37.72 -4.12 11.05
C GLU A 1153 -37.96 -2.67 10.64
N ALA A 1154 -36.89 -1.91 10.38
CA ALA A 1154 -36.99 -0.52 9.96
C ALA A 1154 -37.70 -0.39 8.61
N LEU A 1155 -37.45 -1.27 7.64
CA LEU A 1155 -38.14 -1.26 6.34
C LEU A 1155 -39.63 -1.57 6.49
N ASN A 1156 -40.00 -2.54 7.33
CA ASN A 1156 -41.39 -2.88 7.61
C ASN A 1156 -42.11 -1.77 8.41
N LYS A 1157 -41.41 -0.95 9.21
CA LYS A 1157 -41.95 0.26 9.85
C LYS A 1157 -42.13 1.42 8.85
N ASP A 1158 -41.23 1.53 7.87
CA ASP A 1158 -41.07 2.70 6.99
C ASP A 1158 -41.75 2.53 5.60
N LEU A 1159 -42.30 1.35 5.29
CA LEU A 1159 -43.12 1.08 4.09
C LEU A 1159 -44.31 0.15 4.41
N SER A 1160 -45.49 0.75 4.65
CA SER A 1160 -46.70 0.00 5.03
C SER A 1160 -47.50 -0.61 3.86
N ARG A 1161 -47.27 -0.16 2.61
CA ARG A 1161 -47.71 -0.78 1.32
C ARG A 1161 -47.04 -0.08 0.14
N VAL A 1162 -46.73 -0.82 -0.94
CA VAL A 1162 -46.30 -0.28 -2.24
C VAL A 1162 -47.05 -1.03 -3.34
N SER A 1163 -47.49 -0.31 -4.37
CA SER A 1163 -48.32 -0.79 -5.47
C SER A 1163 -47.49 -0.97 -6.75
N MET A 1164 -47.72 -2.04 -7.52
CA MET A 1164 -47.21 -2.19 -8.89
C MET A 1164 -48.02 -1.40 -9.95
N GLY A 1165 -48.84 -0.44 -9.52
CA GLY A 1165 -49.36 0.65 -10.33
C GLY A 1165 -48.94 1.96 -9.68
N GLY A 1166 -48.21 2.81 -10.41
CA GLY A 1166 -47.51 3.96 -9.84
C GLY A 1166 -48.40 5.18 -9.57
N SER A 1167 -48.51 5.53 -8.29
CA SER A 1167 -48.62 6.90 -7.77
C SER A 1167 -48.08 6.92 -6.35
#